data_AF-A0A846PJL9-F1
#
_entry.id   AF-A0A846PJL9-F1
#
_cell.length_a   1.000
_cell.length_b   1.000
_cell.length_c   1.000
_cell.angle_alpha   90.00
_cell.angle_beta   90.00
_cell.angle_gamma   90.00
#
_symmetry.space_group_name_H-M   'P 1'
#
loop_
_entity.id
_entity.type
_entity.pdbx_description
1 polymer ?
#
loop_
_entity_poly.entity_id
_entity_poly.type
_entity_poly.pdbx_seq_one_letter_code
_entity_poly.pdbx_strand_id
1 'polypeptide(L)'
;MSNKSAKATAILIVSLILISSFAALPFDVGYSQEDEMTFTTGEKISFTSTEEMTFKHPESMQFWSGVQMKFRTNITMQFVEVVPDGVLYACDWIQIIWPTGYIPPECSWWEVIDPDTGKGLGEIHIDGFEPPYFVHIDMVWPGPIIVPIGVIRAHKKIDIIDRCQFYEVHWPSDWYPEPCTWWEIMDPETGEPTGYEFHVGWTNESCEFHIDDVFPGPYVPGFPAFEIWARRKIPGIKPCDYFVVEEPPHWWPEPCTWWEIIDPFSGEPTGYNFHVDWTNESCEFHVDGMDPGPYLFDFPVPLVTAEKKIINITECDWFIIVDPQGYLPERCTWWEILDDAGAPTGLEFHVDVNDGIIMFHVDGTLPDTVIQIPPSYTVTARKKIDTIIQCDWFRVEHPATTPEPCTWWEVLNETGAPTGWEFHIDDSTAGYFHVDTVIPGPTALPPTHAVTAEKKIDDIEPCDWFKVITPAGWVPEPCSWWKIIWPRMWSNVIFHVDRNDGDTMFHVDAATGLEPITPPPYNVTAEPYEPPPPPWYIKPPYPDYAPSGMPDFDQKQDVWGPALGIYTWCGPVAVANSLVWLDSEFESVPIPPPTINDHFNLVTSYNAGGWDDHDVKNVDPLVRDLAWHMDTDGIRTGDGHFGTRWQDMEFGIEQYLIQQGVDHLFEVHNYTFPDFYEIEREIEICQDVVLFLEFFQEDPQHPGEWIRLYDNPSLEFGHFVTCAGVNSSTIELLISDPIQDAFEKGATPGHSPIPHPYPHTADVHNDTKYVSHDAYVSDLWIVPPKPYPSPYGIPVWELVGYLQTLGYPIGWHAFIRAAVVTSPLGVHDVAVTNVTPHKSVICQGALGNVTVVAENQGDFAETFNVTLYANATLIGETSVSLASGGSADIVLGEVDTADNTYIDGWVIISMLGDITGPDGWPDGKCDMRDVGMVARGFGAKHVSNKADPKYCEYWHATPCSSCPHNPNCDVIYDGKIDMRDVGTVARHFGETDP
;
A
#
# COMPACT_ATOMS: atom_id res chain seq x y z
N MET A 1 -39.10 -0.92 -56.49
CA MET A 1 -38.73 -1.27 -55.10
C MET A 1 -38.17 0.03 -54.52
N SER A 2 -38.95 0.85 -53.82
CA SER A 2 -39.48 0.70 -52.45
C SER A 2 -38.40 0.98 -51.37
N ASN A 3 -38.56 1.93 -50.44
CA ASN A 3 -39.61 2.95 -50.32
C ASN A 3 -39.14 4.13 -49.42
N LYS A 4 -39.91 5.23 -49.44
CA LYS A 4 -40.18 6.23 -48.38
C LYS A 4 -39.53 5.99 -46.98
N SER A 5 -38.91 6.92 -46.23
CA SER A 5 -38.97 8.40 -46.03
C SER A 5 -39.45 8.75 -44.61
N ALA A 6 -39.01 9.89 -44.05
CA ALA A 6 -39.56 10.55 -42.84
C ALA A 6 -39.19 9.86 -41.49
N LYS A 7 -39.16 10.53 -40.31
CA LYS A 7 -39.15 11.97 -39.92
C LYS A 7 -38.94 12.05 -38.38
N ALA A 8 -38.25 13.10 -37.89
CA ALA A 8 -38.52 13.82 -36.60
C ALA A 8 -38.44 13.03 -35.26
N THR A 9 -38.18 13.57 -34.05
CA THR A 9 -37.64 14.82 -33.45
C THR A 9 -37.61 14.55 -31.93
N ALA A 10 -36.84 15.18 -31.03
CA ALA A 10 -35.65 16.06 -31.00
C ALA A 10 -35.32 16.28 -29.48
N ILE A 11 -34.57 17.34 -29.09
CA ILE A 11 -34.47 17.90 -27.70
C ILE A 11 -33.61 17.02 -26.74
N LEU A 12 -32.68 17.49 -25.87
CA LEU A 12 -31.86 18.72 -25.66
C LEU A 12 -30.57 18.27 -24.83
N ILE A 13 -29.41 18.97 -24.75
CA ILE A 13 -28.91 19.99 -23.74
C ILE A 13 -28.97 19.53 -22.24
N VAL A 14 -28.02 19.77 -21.29
CA VAL A 14 -26.59 20.27 -21.24
C VAL A 14 -25.95 19.99 -19.85
N SER A 15 -24.79 19.32 -19.82
CA SER A 15 -23.43 19.70 -19.28
C SER A 15 -23.08 20.43 -17.94
N LEU A 16 -21.83 20.17 -17.45
CA LEU A 16 -20.89 21.02 -16.59
C LEU A 16 -21.27 21.15 -15.06
N ILE A 17 -20.71 21.90 -14.06
CA ILE A 17 -19.40 22.57 -13.70
C ILE A 17 -19.11 22.47 -12.13
N LEU A 18 -18.02 23.05 -11.55
CA LEU A 18 -17.14 22.43 -10.50
C LEU A 18 -16.88 23.10 -9.10
N ILE A 19 -17.05 22.33 -7.98
CA ILE A 19 -16.54 22.34 -6.54
C ILE A 19 -16.23 23.67 -5.74
N SER A 20 -15.90 23.81 -4.42
CA SER A 20 -15.22 23.08 -3.28
C SER A 20 -15.73 23.46 -1.85
N SER A 21 -15.34 22.93 -0.64
CA SER A 21 -14.74 21.67 -0.07
C SER A 21 -14.37 21.84 1.46
N PHE A 22 -14.16 20.77 2.27
CA PHE A 22 -13.47 20.75 3.63
C PHE A 22 -14.17 21.53 4.81
N ALA A 23 -13.89 21.38 6.13
CA ALA A 23 -13.27 20.32 6.97
C ALA A 23 -13.43 20.56 8.52
N ALA A 24 -13.23 19.47 9.30
CA ALA A 24 -12.61 19.38 10.64
C ALA A 24 -13.33 19.71 11.99
N LEU A 25 -13.65 18.61 12.74
CA LEU A 25 -13.41 18.36 14.19
C LEU A 25 -14.28 19.08 15.26
N PRO A 26 -14.81 18.36 16.28
CA PRO A 26 -13.95 17.87 17.40
C PRO A 26 -14.29 16.49 18.03
N PHE A 27 -13.44 16.08 18.99
CA PHE A 27 -13.56 14.97 19.97
C PHE A 27 -14.91 14.97 20.74
N ASP A 28 -15.39 13.89 21.38
CA ASP A 28 -14.69 12.71 21.95
C ASP A 28 -15.60 11.44 21.98
N VAL A 29 -15.04 10.26 22.30
CA VAL A 29 -15.61 8.91 22.09
C VAL A 29 -16.83 8.55 22.96
N GLY A 30 -17.81 7.83 22.38
CA GLY A 30 -18.98 7.28 23.10
C GLY A 30 -19.67 6.05 22.48
N TYR A 31 -19.14 4.84 22.75
CA TYR A 31 -19.80 3.52 22.66
C TYR A 31 -20.49 3.07 21.33
N SER A 32 -19.72 2.31 20.54
CA SER A 32 -20.07 1.04 19.87
C SER A 32 -21.46 0.82 19.22
N GLN A 33 -21.42 0.55 17.91
CA GLN A 33 -22.14 -0.59 17.32
C GLN A 33 -21.16 -1.35 16.39
N GLU A 34 -21.57 -2.49 15.82
CA GLU A 34 -20.68 -3.58 15.37
C GLU A 34 -20.76 -3.83 13.85
N ASP A 35 -19.62 -3.83 13.14
CA ASP A 35 -19.52 -4.15 11.71
C ASP A 35 -18.71 -5.45 11.41
N GLU A 36 -17.93 -5.98 12.37
CA GLU A 36 -17.15 -7.23 12.23
C GLU A 36 -17.94 -8.51 12.56
N MET A 37 -17.57 -9.65 11.95
CA MET A 37 -17.77 -10.98 12.58
C MET A 37 -16.80 -12.06 12.06
N THR A 38 -17.04 -13.33 12.42
CA THR A 38 -15.99 -14.34 12.70
C THR A 38 -16.16 -15.64 11.89
N PHE A 39 -15.07 -16.24 11.36
CA PHE A 39 -15.01 -17.55 10.68
C PHE A 39 -15.13 -18.66 11.74
N THR A 40 -14.79 -19.89 11.35
CA THR A 40 -14.54 -20.97 12.30
C THR A 40 -13.07 -21.36 12.47
N THR A 41 -12.15 -20.63 11.80
CA THR A 41 -10.86 -20.20 12.37
C THR A 41 -11.10 -18.95 13.25
N GLY A 42 -11.27 -17.77 12.64
CA GLY A 42 -11.55 -16.52 13.37
C GLY A 42 -12.09 -15.30 12.58
N GLU A 43 -11.82 -15.12 11.29
CA GLU A 43 -11.96 -13.81 10.61
C GLU A 43 -13.26 -13.67 9.80
N LYS A 44 -13.60 -12.51 9.23
CA LYS A 44 -14.39 -12.43 7.98
C LYS A 44 -13.91 -11.20 7.24
N ILE A 45 -13.91 -11.25 5.92
CA ILE A 45 -13.48 -10.10 5.13
C ILE A 45 -14.70 -9.33 4.65
N SER A 46 -14.98 -8.23 5.34
CA SER A 46 -15.83 -7.15 4.84
C SER A 46 -14.95 -6.17 4.05
N PHE A 47 -15.34 -5.91 2.80
CA PHE A 47 -14.67 -4.95 1.92
C PHE A 47 -15.60 -3.81 1.53
N THR A 48 -15.05 -2.60 1.44
CA THR A 48 -15.78 -1.34 1.30
C THR A 48 -15.31 -0.52 0.10
N SER A 49 -16.23 0.29 -0.43
CA SER A 49 -15.94 1.31 -1.44
C SER A 49 -15.37 2.58 -0.80
N THR A 50 -14.21 3.04 -1.27
CA THR A 50 -13.55 4.26 -0.76
C THR A 50 -13.12 5.23 -1.86
N GLU A 51 -13.91 5.35 -2.92
CA GLU A 51 -13.86 6.49 -3.84
C GLU A 51 -14.85 7.56 -3.35
N GLU A 52 -14.33 8.69 -2.88
CA GLU A 52 -15.12 9.88 -2.53
C GLU A 52 -14.95 10.96 -3.60
N MET A 53 -16.03 11.69 -3.87
CA MET A 53 -16.00 12.89 -4.70
C MET A 53 -16.97 13.93 -4.14
N THR A 54 -16.61 15.21 -4.22
CA THR A 54 -17.60 16.29 -4.05
C THR A 54 -18.09 16.73 -5.44
N PHE A 55 -19.26 17.38 -5.53
CA PHE A 55 -19.74 17.96 -6.80
C PHE A 55 -20.56 19.25 -6.62
N LYS A 56 -20.67 20.06 -7.69
CA LYS A 56 -21.37 21.36 -7.77
C LYS A 56 -22.15 21.49 -9.09
N HIS A 57 -23.04 22.48 -9.18
CA HIS A 57 -23.85 22.78 -10.37
C HIS A 57 -23.10 23.71 -11.35
N PRO A 58 -23.36 23.66 -12.67
CA PRO A 58 -22.70 24.50 -13.69
C PRO A 58 -22.86 26.03 -13.60
N GLU A 59 -23.69 26.53 -12.69
CA GLU A 59 -24.37 27.81 -12.88
C GLU A 59 -23.81 28.95 -12.00
N SER A 60 -22.91 29.70 -12.62
CA SER A 60 -22.37 30.99 -12.18
C SER A 60 -22.69 32.03 -13.27
N MET A 61 -23.08 33.24 -12.89
CA MET A 61 -23.40 34.33 -13.83
C MET A 61 -22.85 35.68 -13.37
N GLN A 62 -22.49 36.53 -14.34
CA GLN A 62 -22.23 37.95 -14.12
C GLN A 62 -23.34 38.80 -14.73
N PHE A 63 -23.85 39.78 -13.97
CA PHE A 63 -24.96 40.62 -14.39
C PHE A 63 -24.79 42.09 -14.01
N TRP A 64 -25.44 42.96 -14.76
CA TRP A 64 -25.40 44.41 -14.59
C TRP A 64 -26.82 45.01 -14.54
N SER A 65 -26.91 46.31 -14.25
CA SER A 65 -28.20 47.01 -14.04
C SER A 65 -29.14 47.04 -15.26
N GLY A 66 -28.71 46.63 -16.46
CA GLY A 66 -29.45 46.79 -17.73
C GLY A 66 -29.66 48.26 -18.19
N VAL A 67 -29.43 49.23 -17.31
CA VAL A 67 -29.67 50.65 -17.54
C VAL A 67 -28.41 51.31 -18.11
N GLN A 68 -28.49 51.72 -19.36
CA GLN A 68 -27.46 52.50 -20.07
C GLN A 68 -28.08 53.76 -20.67
N MET A 69 -27.29 54.82 -20.79
CA MET A 69 -27.69 56.06 -21.46
C MET A 69 -26.60 56.55 -22.40
N LYS A 70 -27.01 57.28 -23.44
CA LYS A 70 -26.12 58.01 -24.33
C LYS A 70 -26.37 59.50 -24.19
N PHE A 71 -25.33 60.27 -23.91
CA PHE A 71 -25.44 61.69 -23.54
C PHE A 71 -24.50 62.58 -24.35
N ARG A 72 -24.83 63.87 -24.44
CA ARG A 72 -24.08 64.91 -25.15
C ARG A 72 -24.09 66.22 -24.37
N THR A 73 -23.33 67.22 -24.81
CA THR A 73 -23.49 68.58 -24.27
C THR A 73 -24.79 69.21 -24.79
N ASN A 74 -25.50 69.97 -23.95
CA ASN A 74 -26.60 70.85 -24.42
C ASN A 74 -26.08 72.20 -24.96
N ILE A 75 -24.79 72.28 -25.30
CA ILE A 75 -24.14 73.52 -25.72
C ILE A 75 -24.22 73.62 -27.24
N THR A 76 -25.10 74.49 -27.71
CA THR A 76 -25.31 74.75 -29.15
C THR A 76 -25.10 76.23 -29.46
N MET A 77 -24.49 76.51 -30.61
CA MET A 77 -24.31 77.86 -31.12
C MET A 77 -24.82 77.99 -32.56
N GLN A 78 -25.11 79.23 -32.95
CA GLN A 78 -25.31 79.62 -34.34
C GLN A 78 -24.31 80.70 -34.72
N PHE A 79 -23.73 80.58 -35.91
CA PHE A 79 -22.71 81.48 -36.43
C PHE A 79 -22.90 81.77 -37.92
N VAL A 80 -22.10 82.71 -38.43
CA VAL A 80 -21.94 83.04 -39.86
C VAL A 80 -20.45 83.21 -40.18
N GLU A 81 -20.03 82.90 -41.41
CA GLU A 81 -18.69 83.26 -41.92
C GLU A 81 -18.49 84.79 -41.90
N VAL A 82 -17.30 85.26 -41.49
CA VAL A 82 -16.94 86.70 -41.60
C VAL A 82 -16.72 87.12 -43.06
N VAL A 83 -16.31 86.18 -43.92
CA VAL A 83 -16.17 86.35 -45.37
C VAL A 83 -16.93 85.23 -46.08
N PRO A 84 -18.25 85.36 -46.33
CA PRO A 84 -19.05 84.25 -46.84
C PRO A 84 -18.64 83.79 -48.25
N ASP A 85 -17.99 82.64 -48.35
CA ASP A 85 -17.75 81.90 -49.59
C ASP A 85 -18.44 80.53 -49.62
N GLY A 86 -18.89 80.03 -48.47
CA GLY A 86 -19.64 78.78 -48.31
C GLY A 86 -18.77 77.56 -48.01
N VAL A 87 -17.49 77.74 -47.67
CA VAL A 87 -16.59 76.68 -47.24
C VAL A 87 -15.81 77.11 -46.00
N LEU A 88 -15.94 76.38 -44.89
CA LEU A 88 -15.12 76.61 -43.70
C LEU A 88 -13.74 75.96 -43.86
N TYR A 89 -12.69 76.75 -43.71
CA TYR A 89 -11.29 76.37 -43.72
C TYR A 89 -10.66 76.50 -42.33
N ALA A 90 -9.48 75.88 -42.17
CA ALA A 90 -8.55 76.26 -41.12
C ALA A 90 -8.02 77.69 -41.39
N CYS A 91 -7.83 78.44 -40.31
CA CYS A 91 -7.57 79.89 -40.23
C CYS A 91 -8.76 80.83 -40.55
N ASP A 92 -9.99 80.32 -40.65
CA ASP A 92 -11.17 81.16 -40.82
C ASP A 92 -11.62 81.82 -39.50
N TRP A 93 -12.37 82.92 -39.66
CA TRP A 93 -13.07 83.60 -38.58
C TRP A 93 -14.58 83.52 -38.80
N ILE A 94 -15.30 83.10 -37.76
CA ILE A 94 -16.77 83.06 -37.73
C ILE A 94 -17.31 84.01 -36.67
N GLN A 95 -18.48 84.59 -36.94
CA GLN A 95 -19.20 85.45 -36.00
C GLN A 95 -20.34 84.67 -35.35
N ILE A 96 -20.32 84.54 -34.02
CA ILE A 96 -21.40 83.94 -33.24
C ILE A 96 -22.57 84.93 -33.17
N ILE A 97 -23.77 84.46 -33.49
CA ILE A 97 -25.00 85.25 -33.46
C ILE A 97 -25.96 84.79 -32.35
N TRP A 98 -25.94 83.51 -31.98
CA TRP A 98 -26.72 82.95 -30.88
C TRP A 98 -25.94 81.83 -30.15
N PRO A 99 -25.98 81.74 -28.81
CA PRO A 99 -26.53 82.74 -27.88
C PRO A 99 -25.73 84.06 -27.96
N THR A 100 -26.42 85.20 -27.97
CA THR A 100 -25.75 86.48 -28.20
C THR A 100 -24.87 86.86 -27.01
N GLY A 101 -23.55 86.95 -27.22
CA GLY A 101 -22.57 87.15 -26.15
C GLY A 101 -22.05 85.85 -25.52
N TYR A 102 -22.37 84.69 -26.08
CA TYR A 102 -21.67 83.45 -25.77
C TYR A 102 -20.23 83.50 -26.27
N ILE A 103 -19.31 82.99 -25.45
CA ILE A 103 -17.89 82.81 -25.76
C ILE A 103 -17.62 81.30 -25.61
N PRO A 104 -17.29 80.58 -26.70
CA PRO A 104 -16.83 79.20 -26.62
C PRO A 104 -15.60 79.07 -25.72
N PRO A 105 -15.39 77.93 -25.05
CA PRO A 105 -14.10 77.64 -24.43
C PRO A 105 -12.99 77.65 -25.48
N GLU A 106 -11.84 78.24 -25.16
CA GLU A 106 -10.62 78.09 -25.96
C GLU A 106 -10.21 76.60 -25.97
N CYS A 107 -9.74 76.12 -27.12
CA CYS A 107 -9.46 74.72 -27.43
C CYS A 107 -10.69 73.79 -27.31
N SER A 108 -11.83 74.16 -27.90
CA SER A 108 -13.04 73.32 -27.93
C SER A 108 -13.41 72.82 -29.34
N TRP A 109 -13.95 71.60 -29.39
CA TRP A 109 -14.40 70.95 -30.64
C TRP A 109 -15.92 71.02 -30.82
N TRP A 110 -16.35 71.22 -32.06
CA TRP A 110 -17.75 71.44 -32.42
C TRP A 110 -18.13 70.68 -33.69
N GLU A 111 -19.25 69.97 -33.68
CA GLU A 111 -19.84 69.40 -34.89
C GLU A 111 -20.71 70.46 -35.58
N VAL A 112 -20.44 70.72 -36.86
CA VAL A 112 -21.16 71.68 -37.69
C VAL A 112 -22.36 70.99 -38.34
N ILE A 113 -23.54 71.58 -38.18
CA ILE A 113 -24.82 70.98 -38.54
C ILE A 113 -25.58 71.90 -39.50
N ASP A 114 -26.10 71.31 -40.58
CA ASP A 114 -27.00 71.96 -41.53
C ASP A 114 -28.28 72.47 -40.79
N PRO A 115 -28.58 73.77 -40.85
CA PRO A 115 -29.71 74.38 -40.14
C PRO A 115 -31.08 73.89 -40.65
N ASP A 116 -31.18 73.50 -41.92
CA ASP A 116 -32.43 73.13 -42.61
C ASP A 116 -32.63 71.61 -42.65
N THR A 117 -31.56 70.82 -42.77
CA THR A 117 -31.65 69.34 -42.82
C THR A 117 -31.27 68.64 -41.51
N GLY A 118 -30.66 69.34 -40.54
CA GLY A 118 -30.23 68.76 -39.27
C GLY A 118 -29.05 67.78 -39.38
N LYS A 119 -28.39 67.73 -40.54
CA LYS A 119 -27.32 66.78 -40.83
C LYS A 119 -25.94 67.36 -40.47
N GLY A 120 -25.08 66.55 -39.85
CA GLY A 120 -23.65 66.85 -39.71
C GLY A 120 -22.98 67.09 -41.07
N LEU A 121 -22.19 68.17 -41.14
CA LEU A 121 -21.44 68.61 -42.32
C LEU A 121 -19.93 68.37 -42.17
N GLY A 122 -19.41 68.47 -40.94
CA GLY A 122 -18.00 68.26 -40.58
C GLY A 122 -17.73 68.80 -39.17
N GLU A 123 -16.47 68.82 -38.74
CA GLU A 123 -16.08 69.25 -37.40
C GLU A 123 -15.09 70.41 -37.43
N ILE A 124 -15.22 71.34 -36.49
CA ILE A 124 -14.32 72.50 -36.32
C ILE A 124 -13.73 72.51 -34.91
N HIS A 125 -12.47 72.92 -34.80
CA HIS A 125 -11.81 73.29 -33.54
C HIS A 125 -11.74 74.81 -33.41
N ILE A 126 -11.78 75.31 -32.17
CA ILE A 126 -11.76 76.74 -31.86
C ILE A 126 -10.67 77.01 -30.82
N ASP A 127 -9.62 77.72 -31.20
CA ASP A 127 -8.44 78.03 -30.36
C ASP A 127 -8.41 79.47 -29.83
N GLY A 128 -9.19 80.40 -30.39
CA GLY A 128 -9.09 81.82 -30.06
C GLY A 128 -10.36 82.66 -30.30
N PHE A 129 -10.44 83.79 -29.59
CA PHE A 129 -11.59 84.71 -29.57
C PHE A 129 -11.15 86.19 -29.73
N GLU A 130 -11.83 86.93 -30.61
CA GLU A 130 -11.74 88.39 -30.69
C GLU A 130 -13.08 89.04 -30.26
N PRO A 131 -13.10 89.86 -29.19
CA PRO A 131 -14.32 90.50 -28.71
C PRO A 131 -14.98 91.40 -29.76
N PRO A 132 -16.33 91.44 -29.86
CA PRO A 132 -17.27 90.84 -28.90
C PRO A 132 -17.83 89.46 -29.28
N TYR A 133 -17.71 88.99 -30.53
CA TYR A 133 -18.43 87.81 -31.03
C TYR A 133 -17.68 86.95 -32.06
N PHE A 134 -16.38 87.21 -32.31
CA PHE A 134 -15.63 86.51 -33.35
C PHE A 134 -14.76 85.41 -32.74
N VAL A 135 -14.77 84.22 -33.34
CA VAL A 135 -13.86 83.12 -32.98
C VAL A 135 -13.10 82.63 -34.21
N HIS A 136 -11.87 82.20 -33.96
CA HIS A 136 -10.96 81.63 -34.94
C HIS A 136 -11.12 80.11 -35.00
N ILE A 137 -11.04 79.56 -36.19
CA ILE A 137 -11.03 78.11 -36.45
C ILE A 137 -9.61 77.75 -36.88
N ASP A 138 -8.85 77.03 -36.07
CA ASP A 138 -7.50 76.55 -36.42
C ASP A 138 -7.51 75.20 -37.15
N MET A 139 -8.54 74.38 -36.95
CA MET A 139 -8.65 73.05 -37.58
C MET A 139 -10.08 72.73 -38.05
N VAL A 140 -10.17 72.05 -39.20
CA VAL A 140 -11.41 71.52 -39.79
C VAL A 140 -11.21 70.05 -40.18
N TRP A 141 -12.21 69.20 -39.96
CA TRP A 141 -12.13 67.75 -40.21
C TRP A 141 -13.40 67.22 -40.91
N PRO A 142 -13.28 66.28 -41.89
CA PRO A 142 -12.06 65.69 -42.46
C PRO A 142 -11.35 66.56 -43.51
N GLY A 143 -11.78 67.81 -43.68
CA GLY A 143 -11.24 68.78 -44.62
C GLY A 143 -12.13 70.03 -44.66
N PRO A 144 -11.95 70.94 -45.63
CA PRO A 144 -12.78 72.14 -45.75
C PRO A 144 -14.28 71.79 -45.88
N ILE A 145 -15.10 72.38 -45.01
CA ILE A 145 -16.49 71.97 -44.81
C ILE A 145 -17.40 72.86 -45.66
N ILE A 146 -18.09 72.26 -46.64
CA ILE A 146 -19.09 72.98 -47.44
C ILE A 146 -20.32 73.26 -46.58
N VAL A 147 -20.69 74.53 -46.43
CA VAL A 147 -21.77 75.00 -45.56
C VAL A 147 -22.78 75.89 -46.32
N PRO A 148 -24.04 75.98 -45.87
CA PRO A 148 -25.01 76.91 -46.46
C PRO A 148 -24.61 78.37 -46.20
N ILE A 149 -24.65 79.21 -47.24
CA ILE A 149 -24.40 80.66 -47.13
C ILE A 149 -25.53 81.31 -46.30
N GLY A 150 -25.31 81.45 -44.99
CA GLY A 150 -26.30 81.94 -44.05
C GLY A 150 -25.97 81.60 -42.62
N VAL A 151 -27.01 81.32 -41.82
CA VAL A 151 -26.88 80.91 -40.42
C VAL A 151 -26.55 79.43 -40.33
N ILE A 152 -25.38 79.10 -39.80
CA ILE A 152 -24.92 77.73 -39.59
C ILE A 152 -25.12 77.38 -38.10
N ARG A 153 -25.48 76.14 -37.77
CA ARG A 153 -25.53 75.65 -36.39
C ARG A 153 -24.28 74.82 -36.09
N ALA A 154 -23.79 74.85 -34.86
CA ALA A 154 -22.87 73.82 -34.36
C ALA A 154 -23.20 73.44 -32.92
N HIS A 155 -22.86 72.20 -32.55
CA HIS A 155 -23.03 71.63 -31.21
C HIS A 155 -21.64 71.32 -30.65
N LYS A 156 -21.40 71.62 -29.37
CA LYS A 156 -20.10 71.33 -28.75
C LYS A 156 -19.97 69.82 -28.53
N LYS A 157 -18.87 69.24 -29.02
CA LYS A 157 -18.50 67.85 -28.73
C LYS A 157 -17.99 67.73 -27.29
N ILE A 158 -18.07 66.53 -26.72
CA ILE A 158 -17.44 66.20 -25.44
C ILE A 158 -15.94 66.02 -25.70
N ASP A 159 -15.18 67.01 -25.23
CA ASP A 159 -13.72 67.09 -25.22
C ASP A 159 -13.13 66.72 -23.84
N ILE A 160 -13.94 66.82 -22.78
CA ILE A 160 -13.64 66.37 -21.42
C ILE A 160 -14.96 66.08 -20.68
N ILE A 161 -14.92 65.15 -19.72
CA ILE A 161 -15.93 64.98 -18.67
C ILE A 161 -15.27 65.30 -17.33
N ASP A 162 -15.71 66.39 -16.70
CA ASP A 162 -15.25 66.87 -15.38
C ASP A 162 -16.48 67.24 -14.52
N ARG A 163 -16.28 67.38 -13.22
CA ARG A 163 -17.30 67.82 -12.26
C ARG A 163 -17.80 69.23 -12.55
N CYS A 164 -18.99 69.53 -12.05
CA CYS A 164 -19.74 70.76 -12.24
C CYS A 164 -20.13 71.04 -13.72
N GLN A 165 -20.24 69.99 -14.53
CA GLN A 165 -20.66 70.07 -15.93
C GLN A 165 -22.09 69.55 -16.13
N PHE A 166 -22.75 70.03 -17.18
CA PHE A 166 -24.13 69.73 -17.51
C PHE A 166 -24.24 69.06 -18.89
N TYR A 167 -25.06 68.02 -18.97
CA TYR A 167 -25.23 67.18 -20.15
C TYR A 167 -26.72 66.91 -20.40
N GLU A 168 -27.06 66.55 -21.64
CA GLU A 168 -28.40 66.13 -22.07
C GLU A 168 -28.35 64.64 -22.42
N VAL A 169 -29.30 63.84 -21.93
CA VAL A 169 -29.52 62.48 -22.42
C VAL A 169 -30.09 62.56 -23.83
N HIS A 170 -29.38 61.97 -24.80
CA HIS A 170 -29.89 61.78 -26.15
C HIS A 170 -30.65 60.45 -26.32
N TRP A 171 -30.22 59.41 -25.61
CA TRP A 171 -30.86 58.10 -25.64
C TRP A 171 -30.86 57.45 -24.25
N PRO A 172 -31.99 56.87 -23.78
CA PRO A 172 -33.30 56.89 -24.40
C PRO A 172 -33.89 58.31 -24.48
N SER A 173 -34.66 58.61 -25.53
CA SER A 173 -35.35 59.90 -25.65
C SER A 173 -36.46 60.03 -24.60
N ASP A 174 -36.68 61.23 -24.08
CA ASP A 174 -37.66 61.53 -23.02
C ASP A 174 -37.39 60.78 -21.69
N TRP A 175 -36.14 60.36 -21.44
CA TRP A 175 -35.68 59.70 -20.23
C TRP A 175 -34.55 60.48 -19.53
N TYR A 176 -34.49 60.42 -18.20
CA TYR A 176 -33.48 61.10 -17.40
C TYR A 176 -32.95 60.19 -16.27
N PRO A 177 -31.65 60.27 -15.92
CA PRO A 177 -31.08 59.47 -14.84
C PRO A 177 -31.63 59.89 -13.48
N GLU A 178 -31.80 58.93 -12.57
CA GLU A 178 -32.17 59.20 -11.18
C GLU A 178 -31.05 59.96 -10.46
N PRO A 179 -31.34 60.99 -9.63
CA PRO A 179 -30.32 61.64 -8.81
C PRO A 179 -29.67 60.68 -7.83
N CYS A 180 -28.42 60.96 -7.47
CA CYS A 180 -27.57 60.14 -6.61
C CYS A 180 -27.24 58.75 -7.20
N THR A 181 -27.08 58.66 -8.53
CA THR A 181 -26.62 57.44 -9.21
C THR A 181 -25.19 57.58 -9.74
N TRP A 182 -24.45 56.46 -9.73
CA TRP A 182 -23.10 56.35 -10.29
C TRP A 182 -23.13 55.66 -11.66
N TRP A 183 -22.28 56.12 -12.56
CA TRP A 183 -22.26 55.73 -13.97
C TRP A 183 -20.83 55.50 -14.45
N GLU A 184 -20.56 54.35 -15.05
CA GLU A 184 -19.29 54.04 -15.69
C GLU A 184 -19.31 54.56 -17.14
N ILE A 185 -18.25 55.25 -17.55
CA ILE A 185 -18.08 55.80 -18.91
C ILE A 185 -17.63 54.67 -19.83
N MET A 186 -18.30 54.50 -20.96
CA MET A 186 -17.90 53.59 -22.04
C MET A 186 -17.11 54.37 -23.09
N ASP A 187 -16.09 53.75 -23.66
CA ASP A 187 -15.24 54.36 -24.67
C ASP A 187 -16.02 54.62 -25.98
N PRO A 188 -15.93 55.81 -26.59
CA PRO A 188 -16.72 56.15 -27.77
C PRO A 188 -16.25 55.49 -29.07
N GLU A 189 -15.05 54.88 -29.13
CA GLU A 189 -14.53 54.16 -30.29
C GLU A 189 -14.73 52.64 -30.17
N THR A 190 -14.47 52.05 -28.99
CA THR A 190 -14.57 50.60 -28.79
C THR A 190 -15.90 50.14 -28.21
N GLY A 191 -16.58 50.99 -27.42
CA GLY A 191 -17.75 50.62 -26.62
C GLY A 191 -17.41 49.93 -25.28
N GLU A 192 -16.12 49.75 -24.96
CA GLU A 192 -15.65 49.05 -23.76
C GLU A 192 -15.67 49.96 -22.50
N PRO A 193 -15.72 49.39 -21.28
CA PRO A 193 -15.62 50.17 -20.05
C PRO A 193 -14.26 50.89 -19.92
N THR A 194 -14.28 52.19 -19.61
CA THR A 194 -13.03 53.00 -19.51
C THR A 194 -12.34 52.92 -18.15
N GLY A 195 -13.02 52.42 -17.12
CA GLY A 195 -12.58 52.54 -15.72
C GLY A 195 -12.68 53.96 -15.14
N TYR A 196 -13.27 54.91 -15.88
CA TYR A 196 -13.68 56.22 -15.36
C TYR A 196 -15.19 56.23 -15.10
N GLU A 197 -15.60 56.92 -14.05
CA GLU A 197 -16.98 56.97 -13.59
C GLU A 197 -17.39 58.36 -13.10
N PHE A 198 -18.68 58.65 -13.12
CA PHE A 198 -19.24 59.91 -12.65
C PHE A 198 -20.50 59.72 -11.80
N HIS A 199 -20.74 60.70 -10.93
CA HIS A 199 -21.93 60.79 -10.09
C HIS A 199 -22.92 61.81 -10.64
N VAL A 200 -24.21 61.48 -10.63
CA VAL A 200 -25.31 62.37 -11.07
C VAL A 200 -26.00 62.99 -9.86
N GLY A 201 -25.48 64.12 -9.37
CA GLY A 201 -26.06 64.84 -8.24
C GLY A 201 -27.41 65.53 -8.52
N TRP A 202 -27.78 65.77 -9.77
CA TRP A 202 -29.06 66.40 -10.13
C TRP A 202 -29.52 66.06 -11.57
N THR A 203 -30.83 66.10 -11.80
CA THR A 203 -31.54 65.72 -13.04
C THR A 203 -32.79 66.59 -13.24
N ASN A 204 -33.35 66.67 -14.45
CA ASN A 204 -34.64 67.33 -14.71
C ASN A 204 -35.54 66.64 -15.74
N GLU A 205 -36.82 67.06 -15.79
CA GLU A 205 -37.83 66.58 -16.75
C GLU A 205 -37.52 66.95 -18.23
N SER A 206 -36.45 67.70 -18.50
CA SER A 206 -35.99 68.09 -19.84
C SER A 206 -34.77 67.27 -20.31
N CYS A 207 -34.54 66.11 -19.69
CA CYS A 207 -33.42 65.19 -19.99
C CYS A 207 -32.03 65.76 -19.67
N GLU A 208 -31.93 66.89 -18.96
CA GLU A 208 -30.64 67.45 -18.52
C GLU A 208 -30.23 66.88 -17.16
N PHE A 209 -28.94 66.61 -17.01
CA PHE A 209 -28.35 66.18 -15.75
C PHE A 209 -27.02 66.91 -15.46
N HIS A 210 -26.63 66.90 -14.19
CA HIS A 210 -25.42 67.54 -13.68
C HIS A 210 -24.50 66.53 -13.03
N ILE A 211 -23.24 66.53 -13.47
CA ILE A 211 -22.16 65.74 -12.87
C ILE A 211 -21.52 66.56 -11.76
N ASP A 212 -21.58 66.09 -10.51
CA ASP A 212 -20.98 66.74 -9.34
C ASP A 212 -19.67 66.10 -8.86
N ASP A 213 -19.39 64.84 -9.23
CA ASP A 213 -18.09 64.20 -9.01
C ASP A 213 -17.70 63.24 -10.15
N VAL A 214 -16.39 63.03 -10.34
CA VAL A 214 -15.80 62.14 -11.38
C VAL A 214 -14.55 61.45 -10.82
N PHE A 215 -14.50 60.12 -10.91
CA PHE A 215 -13.44 59.27 -10.37
C PHE A 215 -12.78 58.44 -11.48
N PRO A 216 -11.46 58.18 -11.45
CA PRO A 216 -10.45 58.69 -10.50
C PRO A 216 -10.07 60.18 -10.72
N GLY A 217 -10.65 60.82 -11.74
CA GLY A 217 -10.49 62.22 -12.08
C GLY A 217 -11.16 62.52 -13.41
N PRO A 218 -10.94 63.71 -14.02
CA PRO A 218 -11.57 64.06 -15.29
C PRO A 218 -11.22 63.08 -16.42
N TYR A 219 -12.23 62.60 -17.14
CA TYR A 219 -12.04 61.74 -18.32
C TYR A 219 -11.86 62.60 -19.57
N VAL A 220 -10.86 62.28 -20.39
CA VAL A 220 -10.63 62.90 -21.70
C VAL A 220 -10.69 61.79 -22.75
N PRO A 221 -11.69 61.77 -23.65
CA PRO A 221 -11.78 60.76 -24.70
C PRO A 221 -10.63 60.90 -25.70
N GLY A 222 -10.17 59.78 -26.27
CA GLY A 222 -9.03 59.74 -27.20
C GLY A 222 -9.20 60.62 -28.45
N PHE A 223 -10.45 60.79 -28.88
CA PHE A 223 -10.89 61.84 -29.80
C PHE A 223 -12.20 62.46 -29.28
N PRO A 224 -12.45 63.78 -29.46
CA PRO A 224 -13.69 64.40 -29.01
C PRO A 224 -14.92 63.70 -29.59
N ALA A 225 -15.89 63.38 -28.75
CA ALA A 225 -17.08 62.60 -29.12
C ALA A 225 -18.33 63.49 -29.19
N PHE A 226 -19.20 63.31 -30.18
CA PHE A 226 -20.48 64.04 -30.22
C PHE A 226 -21.40 63.58 -29.08
N GLU A 227 -21.40 62.28 -28.80
CA GLU A 227 -22.18 61.59 -27.78
C GLU A 227 -21.35 60.46 -27.17
N ILE A 228 -21.45 60.26 -25.86
CA ILE A 228 -20.76 59.19 -25.11
C ILE A 228 -21.81 58.27 -24.47
N TRP A 229 -21.49 56.98 -24.38
CA TRP A 229 -22.29 55.98 -23.65
C TRP A 229 -21.84 55.88 -22.20
N ALA A 230 -22.78 55.62 -21.29
CA ALA A 230 -22.48 55.24 -19.91
C ALA A 230 -23.46 54.16 -19.42
N ARG A 231 -22.97 53.22 -18.59
CA ARG A 231 -23.80 52.21 -17.91
C ARG A 231 -23.95 52.52 -16.42
N ARG A 232 -25.15 52.32 -15.87
CA ARG A 232 -25.45 52.60 -14.46
C ARG A 232 -24.84 51.51 -13.59
N LYS A 233 -24.05 51.90 -12.59
CA LYS A 233 -23.49 50.98 -11.58
C LYS A 233 -24.58 50.55 -10.61
N ILE A 234 -24.51 49.31 -10.14
CA ILE A 234 -25.40 48.71 -9.14
C ILE A 234 -24.97 49.22 -7.74
N PRO A 235 -25.80 49.98 -7.01
CA PRO A 235 -25.51 50.42 -5.64
C PRO A 235 -25.86 49.34 -4.59
N GLY A 236 -26.61 48.33 -5.00
CA GLY A 236 -27.11 47.25 -4.17
C GLY A 236 -28.16 46.44 -4.92
N ILE A 237 -28.55 45.30 -4.36
CA ILE A 237 -29.58 44.40 -4.87
C ILE A 237 -30.70 44.36 -3.83
N LYS A 238 -31.95 44.46 -4.29
CA LYS A 238 -33.17 44.45 -3.45
C LYS A 238 -34.32 43.77 -4.22
N PRO A 239 -35.37 43.32 -3.51
CA PRO A 239 -36.63 42.96 -4.14
C PRO A 239 -37.19 44.06 -5.07
N CYS A 240 -37.79 43.63 -6.16
CA CYS A 240 -38.29 44.38 -7.31
C CYS A 240 -37.21 45.04 -8.22
N ASP A 241 -35.94 44.64 -8.13
CA ASP A 241 -34.93 45.01 -9.14
C ASP A 241 -34.98 44.09 -10.38
N TYR A 242 -34.48 44.62 -11.49
CA TYR A 242 -34.30 43.93 -12.76
C TYR A 242 -32.84 44.06 -13.19
N PHE A 243 -32.26 42.98 -13.72
CA PHE A 243 -30.88 42.90 -14.15
C PHE A 243 -30.77 42.22 -15.52
N VAL A 244 -29.61 42.38 -16.16
CA VAL A 244 -29.26 41.72 -17.43
C VAL A 244 -27.99 40.90 -17.22
N VAL A 245 -28.01 39.62 -17.62
CA VAL A 245 -26.81 38.78 -17.65
C VAL A 245 -25.86 39.30 -18.75
N GLU A 246 -24.60 39.53 -18.39
CA GLU A 246 -23.50 39.88 -19.31
C GLU A 246 -22.74 38.60 -19.70
N GLU A 247 -22.44 37.74 -18.72
CA GLU A 247 -21.78 36.44 -18.89
C GLU A 247 -22.53 35.33 -18.12
N PRO A 248 -22.83 34.16 -18.71
CA PRO A 248 -22.56 33.80 -20.10
C PRO A 248 -23.48 34.55 -21.10
N PRO A 249 -22.98 35.01 -22.26
CA PRO A 249 -23.79 35.73 -23.24
C PRO A 249 -24.85 34.81 -23.85
N HIS A 250 -26.07 35.33 -24.00
CA HIS A 250 -27.25 34.59 -24.47
C HIS A 250 -27.75 33.46 -23.54
N TRP A 251 -27.34 33.48 -22.27
CA TRP A 251 -27.86 32.61 -21.20
C TRP A 251 -28.70 33.42 -20.21
N TRP A 252 -29.59 32.75 -19.47
CA TRP A 252 -30.43 33.37 -18.45
C TRP A 252 -30.81 32.38 -17.32
N PRO A 253 -30.94 32.85 -16.07
CA PRO A 253 -31.27 32.00 -14.92
C PRO A 253 -32.70 31.46 -14.98
N GLU A 254 -32.90 30.20 -14.59
CA GLU A 254 -34.23 29.60 -14.56
C GLU A 254 -35.15 30.29 -13.52
N PRO A 255 -36.45 30.47 -13.80
CA PRO A 255 -37.43 30.89 -12.81
C PRO A 255 -37.52 29.92 -11.62
N CYS A 256 -37.82 30.47 -10.45
CA CYS A 256 -37.88 29.79 -9.14
C CYS A 256 -36.51 29.31 -8.60
N THR A 257 -35.41 30.00 -8.93
CA THR A 257 -34.05 29.67 -8.45
C THR A 257 -33.51 30.66 -7.43
N TRP A 258 -32.64 30.19 -6.54
CA TRP A 258 -31.92 31.00 -5.54
C TRP A 258 -30.44 31.11 -5.86
N TRP A 259 -29.92 32.32 -5.74
CA TRP A 259 -28.57 32.73 -6.13
C TRP A 259 -27.89 33.48 -4.99
N GLU A 260 -26.67 33.13 -4.65
CA GLU A 260 -25.88 33.89 -3.67
C GLU A 260 -24.95 34.89 -4.37
N ILE A 261 -24.91 36.11 -3.86
CA ILE A 261 -24.07 37.20 -4.35
C ILE A 261 -22.62 36.92 -3.93
N ILE A 262 -21.70 36.94 -4.90
CA ILE A 262 -20.25 36.90 -4.66
C ILE A 262 -19.75 38.34 -4.56
N ASP A 263 -18.93 38.62 -3.55
CA ASP A 263 -18.39 39.97 -3.32
C ASP A 263 -17.39 40.36 -4.43
N PRO A 264 -17.61 41.48 -5.14
CA PRO A 264 -16.81 41.85 -6.31
C PRO A 264 -15.42 42.42 -5.98
N PHE A 265 -15.05 42.56 -4.70
CA PHE A 265 -13.74 43.08 -4.28
C PHE A 265 -12.82 41.98 -3.70
N SER A 266 -13.41 40.95 -3.10
CA SER A 266 -12.71 39.81 -2.49
C SER A 266 -12.86 38.50 -3.27
N GLY A 267 -13.96 38.32 -4.01
CA GLY A 267 -14.30 37.08 -4.71
C GLY A 267 -14.99 36.03 -3.82
N GLU A 268 -15.33 36.37 -2.58
CA GLU A 268 -15.91 35.45 -1.59
C GLU A 268 -17.46 35.52 -1.54
N PRO A 269 -18.16 34.45 -1.16
CA PRO A 269 -19.61 34.48 -0.91
C PRO A 269 -20.01 35.47 0.20
N THR A 270 -21.05 36.27 -0.03
CA THR A 270 -21.46 37.36 0.88
C THR A 270 -22.35 36.94 2.05
N GLY A 271 -22.96 35.76 1.99
CA GLY A 271 -24.08 35.32 2.82
C GLY A 271 -25.45 35.87 2.38
N TYR A 272 -25.51 36.69 1.32
CA TYR A 272 -26.75 37.31 0.82
C TYR A 272 -27.26 36.63 -0.45
N ASN A 273 -28.49 36.13 -0.37
CA ASN A 273 -29.13 35.34 -1.42
C ASN A 273 -30.30 36.14 -2.02
N PHE A 274 -30.52 36.01 -3.33
CA PHE A 274 -31.70 36.51 -4.04
C PHE A 274 -32.44 35.38 -4.77
N HIS A 275 -33.75 35.57 -4.94
CA HIS A 275 -34.62 34.66 -5.69
C HIS A 275 -34.99 35.27 -7.04
N VAL A 276 -34.99 34.44 -8.09
CA VAL A 276 -35.41 34.81 -9.44
C VAL A 276 -36.77 34.18 -9.75
N ASP A 277 -37.82 34.98 -9.89
CA ASP A 277 -39.18 34.52 -10.24
C ASP A 277 -39.49 34.59 -11.75
N TRP A 278 -38.74 35.40 -12.50
CA TRP A 278 -38.99 35.64 -13.92
C TRP A 278 -37.72 35.97 -14.72
N THR A 279 -37.72 35.56 -15.99
CA THR A 279 -36.65 35.81 -16.96
C THR A 279 -37.18 35.86 -18.41
N ASN A 280 -36.36 36.24 -19.39
CA ASN A 280 -36.70 36.23 -20.81
C ASN A 280 -35.51 35.95 -21.77
N GLU A 281 -35.84 35.77 -23.06
CA GLU A 281 -34.88 35.55 -24.16
C GLU A 281 -33.90 36.73 -24.41
N SER A 282 -34.10 37.88 -23.76
CA SER A 282 -33.20 39.05 -23.81
C SER A 282 -32.10 39.01 -22.74
N CYS A 283 -31.99 37.92 -21.97
CA CYS A 283 -31.09 37.77 -20.83
C CYS A 283 -31.44 38.67 -19.63
N GLU A 284 -32.68 39.20 -19.59
CA GLU A 284 -33.20 39.94 -18.43
C GLU A 284 -33.73 38.96 -17.36
N PHE A 285 -33.57 39.31 -16.08
CA PHE A 285 -34.23 38.63 -14.97
C PHE A 285 -34.72 39.61 -13.91
N HIS A 286 -35.70 39.17 -13.11
CA HIS A 286 -36.30 39.93 -12.01
C HIS A 286 -35.97 39.27 -10.66
N VAL A 287 -35.83 40.09 -9.62
CA VAL A 287 -35.61 39.64 -8.24
C VAL A 287 -36.82 40.00 -7.38
N ASP A 288 -37.58 39.01 -6.89
CA ASP A 288 -38.75 39.25 -6.04
C ASP A 288 -38.48 39.07 -4.53
N GLY A 289 -37.43 38.32 -4.17
CA GLY A 289 -37.09 37.98 -2.78
C GLY A 289 -35.59 38.00 -2.49
N MET A 290 -35.23 38.23 -1.23
CA MET A 290 -33.85 38.16 -0.73
C MET A 290 -33.80 37.73 0.74
N ASP A 291 -32.72 37.05 1.13
CA ASP A 291 -32.45 36.56 2.49
C ASP A 291 -30.94 36.72 2.81
N PRO A 292 -30.53 37.36 3.93
CA PRO A 292 -31.34 37.91 5.02
C PRO A 292 -32.03 39.26 4.74
N GLY A 293 -31.88 39.81 3.52
CA GLY A 293 -32.52 41.05 3.09
C GLY A 293 -31.79 41.72 1.93
N PRO A 294 -32.11 42.97 1.59
CA PRO A 294 -31.37 43.75 0.59
C PRO A 294 -29.88 43.83 0.90
N TYR A 295 -29.06 43.62 -0.13
CA TYR A 295 -27.61 43.78 -0.07
C TYR A 295 -27.20 45.14 -0.64
N LEU A 296 -26.31 45.85 0.03
CA LEU A 296 -25.79 47.16 -0.41
C LEU A 296 -24.28 47.07 -0.52
N PHE A 297 -23.71 47.52 -1.64
CA PHE A 297 -22.26 47.59 -1.80
C PHE A 297 -21.72 48.86 -1.13
N ASP A 298 -20.56 48.77 -0.46
CA ASP A 298 -19.88 49.95 0.11
C ASP A 298 -19.56 51.01 -0.95
N PHE A 299 -19.32 50.56 -2.20
CA PHE A 299 -19.17 51.39 -3.39
C PHE A 299 -19.95 50.74 -4.55
N PRO A 300 -20.72 51.50 -5.36
CA PRO A 300 -21.47 50.91 -6.47
C PRO A 300 -20.55 50.23 -7.51
N VAL A 301 -20.97 49.08 -8.03
CA VAL A 301 -20.18 48.21 -8.91
C VAL A 301 -20.81 48.08 -10.30
N PRO A 302 -20.02 47.95 -11.39
CA PRO A 302 -20.58 47.92 -12.74
C PRO A 302 -21.23 46.56 -13.08
N LEU A 303 -20.67 45.49 -12.50
CA LEU A 303 -21.05 44.09 -12.64
C LEU A 303 -21.10 43.44 -11.25
N VAL A 304 -21.93 42.41 -11.11
CA VAL A 304 -22.03 41.56 -9.92
C VAL A 304 -21.96 40.10 -10.38
N THR A 305 -21.21 39.26 -9.66
CA THR A 305 -21.21 37.80 -9.88
C THR A 305 -22.15 37.14 -8.87
N ALA A 306 -22.88 36.11 -9.28
CA ALA A 306 -23.64 35.24 -8.38
C ALA A 306 -23.56 33.77 -8.80
N GLU A 307 -23.65 32.87 -7.83
CA GLU A 307 -23.65 31.41 -8.03
C GLU A 307 -24.93 30.77 -7.48
N LYS A 308 -25.47 29.79 -8.22
CA LYS A 308 -26.66 29.01 -7.82
C LYS A 308 -26.27 27.96 -6.78
N LYS A 309 -27.08 27.84 -5.72
CA LYS A 309 -26.92 26.75 -4.74
C LYS A 309 -27.65 25.49 -5.19
N ILE A 310 -27.05 24.33 -4.96
CA ILE A 310 -27.73 23.06 -5.00
C ILE A 310 -28.67 23.00 -3.79
N ILE A 311 -29.96 22.82 -4.07
CA ILE A 311 -31.03 22.58 -3.11
C ILE A 311 -31.75 21.24 -3.38
N ASN A 312 -31.67 20.79 -4.64
CA ASN A 312 -32.24 19.54 -5.13
C ASN A 312 -31.16 18.80 -5.93
N ILE A 313 -31.25 17.46 -5.99
CA ILE A 313 -30.62 16.63 -7.03
C ILE A 313 -31.72 15.73 -7.62
N THR A 314 -31.80 15.66 -8.93
CA THR A 314 -32.90 15.05 -9.68
C THR A 314 -32.43 14.26 -10.90
N GLU A 315 -33.32 13.42 -11.42
CA GLU A 315 -33.12 12.78 -12.73
C GLU A 315 -32.98 13.85 -13.83
N CYS A 316 -31.92 13.74 -14.63
CA CYS A 316 -31.44 14.65 -15.68
C CYS A 316 -30.49 15.81 -15.29
N ASP A 317 -30.04 15.91 -14.04
CA ASP A 317 -29.05 16.92 -13.62
C ASP A 317 -27.59 16.57 -14.05
N TRP A 318 -26.69 17.58 -14.07
CA TRP A 318 -25.27 17.46 -14.45
C TRP A 318 -24.33 18.15 -13.44
N PHE A 319 -23.15 17.56 -13.15
CA PHE A 319 -22.23 18.05 -12.09
C PHE A 319 -20.72 17.73 -12.29
N ILE A 320 -19.84 18.36 -11.47
CA ILE A 320 -18.41 17.99 -11.16
C ILE A 320 -17.92 18.59 -9.82
N ILE A 321 -16.89 18.12 -9.08
CA ILE A 321 -15.56 17.52 -9.37
C ILE A 321 -14.47 18.49 -9.89
N VAL A 322 -13.93 19.30 -8.98
CA VAL A 322 -12.48 19.64 -8.91
C VAL A 322 -11.83 19.24 -7.56
N ASP A 323 -12.30 18.12 -6.97
CA ASP A 323 -11.62 17.38 -5.90
C ASP A 323 -12.15 15.92 -5.91
N PRO A 324 -11.37 14.95 -6.42
CA PRO A 324 -10.05 15.13 -7.03
C PRO A 324 -10.13 15.92 -8.35
N GLN A 325 -9.21 16.85 -8.62
CA GLN A 325 -9.20 17.62 -9.87
C GLN A 325 -9.02 16.72 -11.10
N GLY A 326 -10.05 16.66 -11.96
CA GLY A 326 -10.02 15.86 -13.19
C GLY A 326 -10.32 14.37 -12.98
N TYR A 327 -10.83 13.96 -11.82
CA TYR A 327 -11.52 12.68 -11.69
C TYR A 327 -12.81 12.68 -12.51
N LEU A 328 -13.24 11.49 -12.93
CA LEU A 328 -14.42 11.24 -13.76
C LEU A 328 -15.05 9.94 -13.25
N PRO A 329 -16.26 9.95 -12.65
CA PRO A 329 -16.88 8.74 -12.14
C PRO A 329 -17.20 7.79 -13.30
N GLU A 330 -17.13 6.50 -13.02
CA GLU A 330 -17.42 5.46 -14.00
C GLU A 330 -18.91 5.39 -14.32
N ARG A 331 -19.21 4.89 -15.52
CA ARG A 331 -20.60 4.81 -16.02
C ARG A 331 -21.31 3.60 -15.47
N CYS A 332 -22.58 3.77 -15.17
CA CYS A 332 -23.44 2.84 -14.45
C CYS A 332 -22.95 2.59 -13.01
N THR A 333 -22.69 3.65 -12.24
CA THR A 333 -22.29 3.55 -10.83
C THR A 333 -23.25 4.29 -9.88
N TRP A 334 -23.49 3.71 -8.70
CA TRP A 334 -24.25 4.31 -7.61
C TRP A 334 -23.37 5.05 -6.60
N TRP A 335 -23.88 6.16 -6.09
CA TRP A 335 -23.20 7.05 -5.14
C TRP A 335 -24.16 7.47 -4.01
N GLU A 336 -23.68 7.51 -2.77
CA GLU A 336 -24.41 8.00 -1.59
C GLU A 336 -23.87 9.37 -1.14
N ILE A 337 -24.78 10.31 -0.88
CA ILE A 337 -24.45 11.65 -0.35
C ILE A 337 -24.05 11.57 1.14
N LEU A 338 -23.01 12.31 1.50
CA LEU A 338 -22.55 12.51 2.87
C LEU A 338 -23.02 13.86 3.43
N ASP A 339 -23.15 13.95 4.76
CA ASP A 339 -23.43 15.21 5.46
C ASP A 339 -22.17 16.04 5.75
N ASP A 340 -22.34 17.21 6.38
CA ASP A 340 -21.24 18.13 6.73
C ASP A 340 -20.18 17.53 7.67
N ALA A 341 -20.46 16.38 8.31
CA ALA A 341 -19.53 15.64 9.16
C ALA A 341 -18.90 14.43 8.44
N GLY A 342 -19.24 14.19 7.17
CA GLY A 342 -18.83 13.02 6.40
C GLY A 342 -19.64 11.76 6.69
N ALA A 343 -20.77 11.87 7.40
CA ALA A 343 -21.62 10.73 7.72
C ALA A 343 -22.63 10.43 6.59
N PRO A 344 -22.97 9.16 6.35
CA PRO A 344 -23.88 8.76 5.27
C PRO A 344 -25.33 9.21 5.50
N THR A 345 -25.97 9.75 4.46
CA THR A 345 -27.33 10.30 4.55
C THR A 345 -28.45 9.33 4.13
N GLY A 346 -28.13 8.22 3.45
CA GLY A 346 -29.12 7.35 2.79
C GLY A 346 -29.83 8.00 1.60
N LEU A 347 -29.26 9.07 1.04
CA LEU A 347 -29.72 9.75 -0.18
C LEU A 347 -28.74 9.37 -1.31
N GLU A 348 -29.23 8.73 -2.36
CA GLU A 348 -28.38 8.07 -3.36
C GLU A 348 -28.73 8.49 -4.79
N PHE A 349 -27.73 8.53 -5.67
CA PHE A 349 -27.89 8.81 -7.09
C PHE A 349 -27.09 7.85 -7.96
N HIS A 350 -27.51 7.69 -9.21
CA HIS A 350 -26.87 6.84 -10.22
C HIS A 350 -26.31 7.69 -11.37
N VAL A 351 -25.13 7.30 -11.86
CA VAL A 351 -24.39 7.96 -12.93
C VAL A 351 -24.36 7.07 -14.17
N ASP A 352 -25.05 7.44 -15.25
CA ASP A 352 -25.07 6.67 -16.52
C ASP A 352 -24.01 7.13 -17.54
N VAL A 353 -23.73 8.43 -17.59
CA VAL A 353 -22.91 9.07 -18.61
C VAL A 353 -21.98 10.10 -18.00
N ASN A 354 -20.75 10.11 -18.51
CA ASN A 354 -19.79 11.19 -18.35
C ASN A 354 -19.39 11.76 -19.74
N ASP A 355 -18.94 13.01 -19.82
CA ASP A 355 -18.57 13.64 -21.09
C ASP A 355 -17.17 13.28 -21.60
N GLY A 356 -16.33 12.75 -20.71
CA GLY A 356 -14.94 12.41 -20.98
C GLY A 356 -13.98 13.60 -20.95
N ILE A 357 -14.40 14.75 -20.40
CA ILE A 357 -13.54 15.89 -20.08
C ILE A 357 -13.49 16.09 -18.57
N ILE A 358 -14.66 16.23 -17.94
CA ILE A 358 -14.80 16.39 -16.49
C ILE A 358 -16.16 15.87 -15.97
N MET A 359 -17.28 16.11 -16.66
CA MET A 359 -18.63 16.09 -16.06
C MET A 359 -19.46 14.83 -16.24
N PHE A 360 -20.37 14.61 -15.30
CA PHE A 360 -21.27 13.46 -15.22
C PHE A 360 -22.74 13.89 -15.17
N HIS A 361 -23.63 12.97 -15.56
CA HIS A 361 -25.08 13.09 -15.59
C HIS A 361 -25.69 12.15 -14.55
N VAL A 362 -26.85 12.52 -14.00
CA VAL A 362 -27.64 11.69 -13.08
C VAL A 362 -28.95 11.26 -13.74
N ASP A 363 -29.20 9.96 -13.89
CA ASP A 363 -30.43 9.42 -14.50
C ASP A 363 -31.36 8.69 -13.50
N GLY A 364 -30.92 8.52 -12.25
CA GLY A 364 -31.69 7.88 -11.19
C GLY A 364 -31.34 8.41 -9.79
N THR A 365 -32.34 8.48 -8.91
CA THR A 365 -32.19 8.90 -7.51
C THR A 365 -33.02 8.01 -6.57
N LEU A 366 -32.57 7.87 -5.32
CA LEU A 366 -33.21 7.10 -4.26
C LEU A 366 -33.17 7.86 -2.92
N PRO A 367 -34.17 7.68 -2.03
CA PRO A 367 -35.34 6.81 -2.17
C PRO A 367 -36.47 7.39 -3.03
N ASP A 368 -36.43 8.70 -3.33
CA ASP A 368 -37.40 9.45 -4.13
C ASP A 368 -36.72 10.06 -5.36
N THR A 369 -37.48 10.36 -6.42
CA THR A 369 -36.98 10.93 -7.71
C THR A 369 -36.48 12.38 -7.63
N VAL A 370 -36.43 12.95 -6.41
CA VAL A 370 -35.97 14.31 -6.10
C VAL A 370 -35.36 14.25 -4.70
N ILE A 371 -34.03 14.30 -4.64
CA ILE A 371 -33.30 14.49 -3.38
C ILE A 371 -33.50 15.95 -2.93
N GLN A 372 -33.64 16.17 -1.62
CA GLN A 372 -33.68 17.49 -1.01
C GLN A 372 -32.47 17.62 -0.08
N ILE A 373 -31.67 18.67 -0.25
CA ILE A 373 -30.46 18.90 0.56
C ILE A 373 -30.46 20.31 1.18
N PRO A 374 -29.66 20.56 2.24
CA PRO A 374 -29.38 21.92 2.69
C PRO A 374 -28.80 22.78 1.54
N PRO A 375 -29.15 24.08 1.43
CA PRO A 375 -28.64 24.93 0.35
C PRO A 375 -27.11 25.08 0.40
N SER A 376 -26.42 24.31 -0.43
CA SER A 376 -24.97 24.25 -0.50
C SER A 376 -24.49 24.61 -1.90
N TYR A 377 -23.27 25.11 -2.03
CA TYR A 377 -22.61 25.12 -3.33
C TYR A 377 -22.23 23.70 -3.76
N THR A 378 -21.82 22.85 -2.81
CA THR A 378 -21.18 21.57 -3.10
C THR A 378 -21.68 20.42 -2.23
N VAL A 379 -21.69 19.21 -2.77
CA VAL A 379 -22.23 18.00 -2.13
C VAL A 379 -21.18 16.90 -2.18
N THR A 380 -20.80 16.34 -1.02
CA THR A 380 -19.87 15.19 -0.97
C THR A 380 -20.65 13.90 -1.13
N ALA A 381 -20.11 12.94 -1.87
CA ALA A 381 -20.65 11.60 -2.01
C ALA A 381 -19.55 10.54 -2.11
N ARG A 382 -19.91 9.31 -1.76
CA ARG A 382 -19.05 8.12 -1.89
C ARG A 382 -19.65 7.11 -2.86
N LYS A 383 -18.81 6.43 -3.65
CA LYS A 383 -19.23 5.33 -4.52
C LYS A 383 -19.78 4.17 -3.68
N LYS A 384 -20.72 3.41 -4.23
CA LYS A 384 -21.22 2.16 -3.65
C LYS A 384 -20.72 0.95 -4.44
N ILE A 385 -20.60 -0.20 -3.78
CA ILE A 385 -20.37 -1.48 -4.44
C ILE A 385 -21.72 -1.94 -5.03
N ASP A 386 -21.90 -1.74 -6.34
CA ASP A 386 -23.04 -2.24 -7.11
C ASP A 386 -22.66 -3.35 -8.10
N THR A 387 -21.37 -3.50 -8.39
CA THR A 387 -20.81 -4.55 -9.25
C THR A 387 -19.45 -5.01 -8.72
N ILE A 388 -19.11 -6.28 -8.91
CA ILE A 388 -17.74 -6.80 -8.81
C ILE A 388 -17.33 -7.36 -10.18
N ILE A 389 -16.19 -6.90 -10.71
CA ILE A 389 -15.64 -7.28 -12.02
C ILE A 389 -14.14 -7.60 -11.95
N GLN A 390 -13.62 -8.15 -13.05
CA GLN A 390 -12.19 -8.32 -13.29
C GLN A 390 -11.51 -6.94 -13.43
N CYS A 391 -10.35 -6.80 -12.79
CA CYS A 391 -9.52 -5.62 -12.61
C CYS A 391 -10.01 -4.58 -11.58
N ASP A 392 -10.97 -4.92 -10.72
CA ASP A 392 -11.36 -4.07 -9.59
C ASP A 392 -10.29 -4.06 -8.48
N TRP A 393 -10.17 -2.94 -7.78
CA TRP A 393 -9.44 -2.83 -6.51
C TRP A 393 -10.42 -2.54 -5.38
N PHE A 394 -10.40 -3.37 -4.34
CA PHE A 394 -11.22 -3.21 -3.14
C PHE A 394 -10.36 -2.92 -1.92
N ARG A 395 -10.97 -2.30 -0.91
CA ARG A 395 -10.36 -2.02 0.39
C ARG A 395 -11.02 -2.88 1.46
N VAL A 396 -10.25 -3.50 2.34
CA VAL A 396 -10.78 -4.14 3.56
C VAL A 396 -10.95 -3.12 4.68
N GLU A 397 -11.94 -3.36 5.55
CA GLU A 397 -12.24 -2.48 6.69
C GLU A 397 -11.06 -2.39 7.69
N HIS A 398 -10.29 -3.48 7.83
CA HIS A 398 -9.13 -3.56 8.70
C HIS A 398 -7.89 -4.04 7.94
N PRO A 399 -6.78 -3.28 7.86
CA PRO A 399 -5.58 -3.71 7.12
C PRO A 399 -4.94 -5.02 7.60
N ALA A 400 -5.22 -5.46 8.82
CA ALA A 400 -4.80 -6.75 9.34
C ALA A 400 -5.56 -7.95 8.73
N THR A 401 -6.72 -7.73 8.12
CA THR A 401 -7.50 -8.74 7.37
C THR A 401 -7.35 -8.55 5.86
N THR A 402 -6.21 -8.04 5.38
CA THR A 402 -5.91 -8.01 3.94
C THR A 402 -5.78 -9.47 3.45
N PRO A 403 -6.51 -9.88 2.38
CA PRO A 403 -6.37 -11.22 1.82
C PRO A 403 -4.94 -11.49 1.34
N GLU A 404 -4.53 -12.75 1.33
CA GLU A 404 -3.26 -13.15 0.71
C GLU A 404 -3.40 -13.16 -0.82
N PRO A 405 -2.36 -12.80 -1.59
CA PRO A 405 -2.34 -13.01 -3.04
C PRO A 405 -2.53 -14.49 -3.43
N CYS A 406 -3.04 -14.72 -4.64
CA CYS A 406 -3.38 -16.03 -5.20
C CYS A 406 -4.50 -16.82 -4.48
N THR A 407 -5.37 -16.14 -3.71
CA THR A 407 -6.46 -16.78 -2.95
C THR A 407 -7.84 -16.63 -3.61
N TRP A 408 -8.74 -17.58 -3.35
CA TRP A 408 -10.12 -17.55 -3.85
C TRP A 408 -11.15 -17.32 -2.73
N TRP A 409 -12.27 -16.67 -3.08
CA TRP A 409 -13.28 -16.18 -2.14
C TRP A 409 -14.73 -16.33 -2.69
N GLU A 410 -15.72 -16.58 -1.83
CA GLU A 410 -17.15 -16.39 -2.18
C GLU A 410 -17.73 -15.13 -1.55
N VAL A 411 -18.61 -14.44 -2.29
CA VAL A 411 -19.48 -13.41 -1.72
C VAL A 411 -20.62 -14.06 -0.91
N LEU A 412 -20.82 -13.58 0.32
CA LEU A 412 -21.93 -13.97 1.19
C LEU A 412 -23.08 -12.96 1.12
N ASN A 413 -24.32 -13.42 1.31
CA ASN A 413 -25.47 -12.54 1.48
C ASN A 413 -25.65 -12.07 2.95
N GLU A 414 -26.61 -11.16 3.19
CA GLU A 414 -26.98 -10.62 4.51
C GLU A 414 -27.23 -11.66 5.63
N THR A 415 -27.50 -12.93 5.27
CA THR A 415 -27.71 -14.02 6.24
C THR A 415 -26.44 -14.85 6.51
N GLY A 416 -25.30 -14.45 5.94
CA GLY A 416 -24.03 -15.17 6.03
C GLY A 416 -24.03 -16.47 5.23
N ALA A 417 -24.76 -16.52 4.11
CA ALA A 417 -24.86 -17.70 3.27
C ALA A 417 -24.29 -17.46 1.86
N PRO A 418 -23.61 -18.47 1.26
CA PRO A 418 -23.18 -18.52 -0.14
C PRO A 418 -24.19 -17.95 -1.15
N THR A 419 -23.70 -17.15 -2.10
CA THR A 419 -24.47 -16.54 -3.20
C THR A 419 -24.35 -17.28 -4.53
N GLY A 420 -23.30 -18.09 -4.70
CA GLY A 420 -22.85 -18.65 -5.97
C GLY A 420 -21.99 -17.70 -6.81
N TRP A 421 -21.40 -16.68 -6.19
CA TRP A 421 -20.54 -15.69 -6.83
C TRP A 421 -19.13 -15.72 -6.22
N GLU A 422 -18.14 -16.09 -7.03
CA GLU A 422 -16.77 -16.32 -6.59
C GLU A 422 -15.82 -15.29 -7.23
N PHE A 423 -14.78 -14.89 -6.50
CA PHE A 423 -13.69 -14.08 -7.03
C PHE A 423 -12.31 -14.63 -6.61
N HIS A 424 -11.29 -14.27 -7.37
CA HIS A 424 -9.89 -14.56 -7.10
C HIS A 424 -9.14 -13.26 -6.88
N ILE A 425 -8.06 -13.34 -6.12
CA ILE A 425 -7.16 -12.23 -5.78
C ILE A 425 -5.77 -12.61 -6.26
N ASP A 426 -5.15 -11.79 -7.10
CA ASP A 426 -3.78 -11.99 -7.60
C ASP A 426 -2.75 -11.05 -6.95
N ASP A 427 -3.19 -9.92 -6.39
CA ASP A 427 -2.34 -8.93 -5.71
C ASP A 427 -3.05 -8.31 -4.49
N SER A 428 -2.28 -8.01 -3.44
CA SER A 428 -2.74 -7.46 -2.16
C SER A 428 -1.69 -6.54 -1.55
N THR A 429 -2.12 -5.38 -1.06
CA THR A 429 -1.24 -4.38 -0.45
C THR A 429 -1.95 -3.60 0.66
N ALA A 430 -1.49 -3.74 1.90
CA ALA A 430 -1.73 -2.84 3.04
C ALA A 430 -3.19 -2.35 3.23
N GLY A 431 -4.16 -3.26 3.25
CA GLY A 431 -5.58 -2.96 3.38
C GLY A 431 -6.35 -2.87 2.07
N TYR A 432 -5.71 -3.15 0.94
CA TYR A 432 -6.33 -3.25 -0.39
C TYR A 432 -5.98 -4.58 -1.07
N PHE A 433 -6.85 -5.02 -1.97
CA PHE A 433 -6.62 -6.18 -2.84
C PHE A 433 -7.19 -5.96 -4.24
N HIS A 434 -6.60 -6.63 -5.22
CA HIS A 434 -7.02 -6.63 -6.63
C HIS A 434 -7.83 -7.89 -6.94
N VAL A 435 -8.80 -7.79 -7.84
CA VAL A 435 -9.63 -8.91 -8.29
C VAL A 435 -9.39 -9.16 -9.77
N ASP A 436 -8.59 -10.17 -10.12
CA ASP A 436 -8.32 -10.50 -11.52
C ASP A 436 -9.43 -11.33 -12.18
N THR A 437 -10.17 -12.13 -11.42
CA THR A 437 -11.13 -13.11 -11.96
C THR A 437 -12.41 -13.15 -11.12
N VAL A 438 -13.56 -13.12 -11.80
CA VAL A 438 -14.91 -13.22 -11.18
C VAL A 438 -15.73 -14.27 -11.92
N ILE A 439 -16.38 -15.18 -11.18
CA ILE A 439 -17.16 -16.32 -11.70
C ILE A 439 -18.58 -16.25 -11.10
N PRO A 440 -19.66 -16.36 -11.91
CA PRO A 440 -19.70 -16.69 -13.34
C PRO A 440 -19.45 -15.51 -14.31
N GLY A 441 -19.13 -14.32 -13.81
CA GLY A 441 -18.84 -13.12 -14.59
C GLY A 441 -19.10 -11.85 -13.77
N PRO A 442 -19.22 -10.67 -14.40
CA PRO A 442 -19.61 -9.42 -13.73
C PRO A 442 -20.83 -9.59 -12.84
N THR A 443 -20.63 -9.35 -11.54
CA THR A 443 -21.59 -9.69 -10.48
C THR A 443 -22.31 -8.44 -10.00
N ALA A 444 -23.53 -8.23 -10.49
CA ALA A 444 -24.38 -7.10 -10.11
C ALA A 444 -25.02 -7.35 -8.73
N LEU A 445 -24.64 -6.54 -7.75
CA LEU A 445 -25.11 -6.52 -6.37
C LEU A 445 -26.28 -5.52 -6.20
N PRO A 446 -27.11 -5.66 -5.15
CA PRO A 446 -27.82 -4.50 -4.61
C PRO A 446 -26.78 -3.47 -4.15
N PRO A 447 -26.86 -2.18 -4.54
CA PRO A 447 -25.85 -1.19 -4.16
C PRO A 447 -25.64 -1.13 -2.64
N THR A 448 -24.44 -1.50 -2.20
CA THR A 448 -24.07 -1.62 -0.79
C THR A 448 -22.75 -0.90 -0.50
N HIS A 449 -22.49 -0.61 0.78
CA HIS A 449 -21.23 0.00 1.21
C HIS A 449 -20.19 -1.04 1.63
N ALA A 450 -20.65 -2.20 2.07
CA ALA A 450 -19.82 -3.34 2.47
C ALA A 450 -20.37 -4.63 1.85
N VAL A 451 -19.46 -5.56 1.53
CA VAL A 451 -19.75 -6.93 1.11
C VAL A 451 -18.87 -7.87 1.94
N THR A 452 -19.42 -8.96 2.46
CA THR A 452 -18.66 -9.96 3.23
C THR A 452 -18.31 -11.17 2.36
N ALA A 453 -17.10 -11.70 2.53
CA ALA A 453 -16.64 -12.89 1.81
C ALA A 453 -15.94 -13.94 2.71
N GLU A 454 -15.85 -15.19 2.23
CA GLU A 454 -15.14 -16.30 2.88
C GLU A 454 -14.10 -16.99 1.97
N LYS A 455 -12.91 -17.31 2.53
CA LYS A 455 -11.79 -17.93 1.81
C LYS A 455 -12.13 -19.38 1.43
N LYS A 456 -11.64 -19.82 0.28
CA LYS A 456 -11.72 -21.21 -0.17
C LYS A 456 -10.51 -22.02 0.30
N ILE A 457 -10.62 -23.34 0.27
CA ILE A 457 -9.48 -24.24 0.52
C ILE A 457 -8.67 -24.28 -0.79
N ASP A 458 -7.81 -23.28 -1.00
CA ASP A 458 -6.96 -23.16 -2.20
C ASP A 458 -5.79 -24.15 -2.17
N ASP A 459 -5.17 -24.37 -1.01
CA ASP A 459 -4.27 -25.50 -0.74
C ASP A 459 -4.54 -26.14 0.66
N ILE A 460 -3.72 -27.11 1.05
CA ILE A 460 -3.64 -27.69 2.41
C ILE A 460 -2.16 -27.79 2.77
N GLU A 461 -1.67 -26.94 3.68
CA GLU A 461 -0.26 -26.85 4.04
C GLU A 461 0.05 -27.45 5.44
N PRO A 462 1.33 -27.81 5.70
CA PRO A 462 1.82 -28.01 7.06
C PRO A 462 1.52 -26.80 7.96
N CYS A 463 1.06 -27.08 9.18
CA CYS A 463 0.57 -26.16 10.21
C CYS A 463 -0.88 -25.63 10.06
N ASP A 464 -1.63 -26.05 9.04
CA ASP A 464 -3.05 -25.67 8.90
C ASP A 464 -3.95 -26.21 10.03
N TRP A 465 -5.07 -25.51 10.28
CA TRP A 465 -6.15 -25.96 11.18
C TRP A 465 -7.49 -26.04 10.46
N PHE A 466 -8.07 -27.23 10.37
CA PHE A 466 -9.36 -27.48 9.73
C PHE A 466 -10.46 -27.84 10.73
N LYS A 467 -11.71 -27.52 10.36
CA LYS A 467 -12.90 -27.82 11.17
C LYS A 467 -13.75 -28.92 10.57
N VAL A 468 -14.18 -29.86 11.39
CA VAL A 468 -15.17 -30.88 11.01
C VAL A 468 -16.57 -30.28 10.99
N ILE A 469 -17.10 -30.05 9.79
CA ILE A 469 -18.48 -29.62 9.56
C ILE A 469 -19.47 -30.79 9.77
N THR A 470 -19.07 -32.03 9.46
CA THR A 470 -19.89 -33.23 9.61
C THR A 470 -19.01 -34.48 9.72
N PRO A 471 -19.18 -35.34 10.75
CA PRO A 471 -20.13 -35.23 11.86
C PRO A 471 -19.76 -34.09 12.83
N ALA A 472 -20.73 -33.26 13.21
CA ALA A 472 -20.48 -32.17 14.17
C ALA A 472 -20.27 -32.72 15.59
N GLY A 473 -19.27 -32.20 16.31
CA GLY A 473 -18.86 -32.71 17.63
C GLY A 473 -18.06 -34.01 17.55
N TRP A 474 -17.25 -34.16 16.49
CA TRP A 474 -16.30 -35.25 16.30
C TRP A 474 -15.08 -34.71 15.53
N VAL A 475 -13.88 -35.22 15.84
CA VAL A 475 -12.60 -34.88 15.22
C VAL A 475 -11.81 -36.15 14.89
N PRO A 476 -10.94 -36.13 13.86
CA PRO A 476 -10.00 -37.22 13.61
C PRO A 476 -9.10 -37.51 14.82
N GLU A 477 -8.70 -38.77 14.99
CA GLU A 477 -7.74 -39.14 16.03
C GLU A 477 -6.34 -38.55 15.72
N PRO A 478 -5.54 -38.19 16.73
CA PRO A 478 -4.13 -37.86 16.58
C PRO A 478 -3.34 -39.00 15.91
N CYS A 479 -2.28 -38.66 15.18
CA CYS A 479 -1.47 -39.58 14.39
C CYS A 479 -2.28 -40.40 13.37
N SER A 480 -3.19 -39.75 12.62
CA SER A 480 -4.01 -40.43 11.60
C SER A 480 -3.93 -39.77 10.21
N TRP A 481 -3.80 -40.61 9.19
CA TRP A 481 -3.75 -40.21 7.78
C TRP A 481 -5.14 -40.23 7.14
N TRP A 482 -5.41 -39.25 6.29
CA TRP A 482 -6.70 -39.01 5.65
C TRP A 482 -6.54 -38.71 4.17
N LYS A 483 -7.53 -39.08 3.38
CA LYS A 483 -7.56 -38.86 1.93
C LYS A 483 -8.87 -38.23 1.52
N ILE A 484 -8.80 -37.16 0.73
CA ILE A 484 -9.99 -36.52 0.18
C ILE A 484 -10.66 -37.45 -0.85
N ILE A 485 -11.99 -37.54 -0.80
CA ILE A 485 -12.84 -38.31 -1.72
C ILE A 485 -13.88 -37.44 -2.45
N TRP A 486 -14.18 -36.25 -1.92
CA TRP A 486 -15.02 -35.25 -2.57
C TRP A 486 -14.52 -33.83 -2.26
N PRO A 487 -14.45 -32.91 -3.24
CA PRO A 487 -14.76 -33.10 -4.66
C PRO A 487 -13.77 -34.08 -5.32
N ARG A 488 -14.27 -34.84 -6.30
CA ARG A 488 -13.49 -35.92 -6.97
C ARG A 488 -12.18 -35.47 -7.63
N MET A 489 -12.02 -34.17 -7.86
CA MET A 489 -10.80 -33.63 -8.47
C MET A 489 -9.67 -33.62 -7.43
N TRP A 490 -9.99 -33.27 -6.17
CA TRP A 490 -9.08 -33.32 -5.03
C TRP A 490 -8.81 -34.74 -4.52
N SER A 491 -9.30 -35.81 -5.18
CA SER A 491 -9.17 -37.18 -4.65
C SER A 491 -7.79 -37.82 -4.77
N ASN A 492 -6.76 -37.00 -5.02
CA ASN A 492 -5.35 -37.36 -4.89
C ASN A 492 -4.74 -36.81 -3.59
N VAL A 493 -5.32 -35.75 -3.02
CA VAL A 493 -4.82 -35.08 -1.82
C VAL A 493 -4.98 -35.98 -0.60
N ILE A 494 -3.88 -36.11 0.14
CA ILE A 494 -3.70 -36.95 1.32
C ILE A 494 -2.99 -36.11 2.38
N PHE A 495 -3.53 -36.04 3.59
CA PHE A 495 -3.00 -35.26 4.71
C PHE A 495 -2.89 -36.10 5.98
N HIS A 496 -1.98 -35.72 6.88
CA HIS A 496 -1.82 -36.27 8.22
C HIS A 496 -2.49 -35.36 9.25
N VAL A 497 -2.75 -35.91 10.43
CA VAL A 497 -3.32 -35.19 11.58
C VAL A 497 -2.52 -35.58 12.82
N ASP A 498 -1.66 -34.69 13.29
CA ASP A 498 -0.86 -34.84 14.51
C ASP A 498 -1.69 -34.60 15.79
N ARG A 499 -2.62 -33.63 15.79
CA ARG A 499 -3.37 -33.18 16.98
C ARG A 499 -4.77 -32.64 16.67
N ASN A 500 -5.63 -32.58 17.71
CA ASN A 500 -6.98 -32.01 17.64
C ASN A 500 -7.35 -31.21 18.91
N ASP A 501 -8.46 -30.46 18.86
CA ASP A 501 -9.01 -29.70 20.00
C ASP A 501 -9.92 -30.52 20.93
N GLY A 502 -10.29 -31.74 20.53
CA GLY A 502 -11.23 -32.62 21.21
C GLY A 502 -12.72 -32.28 21.05
N ASP A 503 -13.09 -31.32 20.20
CA ASP A 503 -14.48 -30.87 19.98
C ASP A 503 -14.83 -30.73 18.48
N THR A 504 -14.13 -29.87 17.72
CA THR A 504 -14.47 -29.59 16.30
C THR A 504 -13.30 -29.36 15.35
N MET A 505 -12.08 -29.13 15.81
CA MET A 505 -10.93 -28.75 14.98
C MET A 505 -9.78 -29.74 15.10
N PHE A 506 -9.06 -29.92 13.99
CA PHE A 506 -7.84 -30.70 13.90
C PHE A 506 -6.77 -29.92 13.14
N HIS A 507 -5.51 -30.26 13.41
CA HIS A 507 -4.34 -29.66 12.79
C HIS A 507 -3.78 -30.60 11.73
N VAL A 508 -3.05 -30.05 10.76
CA VAL A 508 -2.33 -30.80 9.72
C VAL A 508 -0.85 -30.44 9.82
N ASP A 509 0.00 -31.45 9.86
CA ASP A 509 1.46 -31.36 9.92
C ASP A 509 2.12 -31.78 8.59
N ALA A 510 1.45 -32.62 7.80
CA ALA A 510 1.92 -33.04 6.47
C ALA A 510 0.78 -33.19 5.47
N ALA A 511 1.01 -32.75 4.23
CA ALA A 511 0.07 -32.88 3.11
C ALA A 511 0.79 -33.25 1.81
N THR A 512 0.12 -34.02 0.96
CA THR A 512 0.68 -34.56 -0.29
C THR A 512 -0.40 -34.70 -1.37
N GLY A 513 0.02 -34.75 -2.65
CA GLY A 513 -0.91 -34.88 -3.79
C GLY A 513 -1.52 -33.56 -4.27
N LEU A 514 -0.89 -32.44 -3.89
CA LEU A 514 -1.29 -31.06 -4.17
C LEU A 514 -1.05 -30.71 -5.65
N GLU A 515 -2.00 -31.05 -6.52
CA GLU A 515 -2.19 -30.33 -7.79
C GLU A 515 -3.37 -29.37 -7.59
N PRO A 516 -3.17 -28.04 -7.51
CA PRO A 516 -4.24 -27.08 -7.24
C PRO A 516 -5.23 -27.02 -8.42
N ILE A 517 -6.53 -26.90 -8.09
CA ILE A 517 -7.62 -27.12 -9.05
C ILE A 517 -8.59 -25.95 -9.03
N THR A 518 -8.71 -25.24 -10.16
CA THR A 518 -9.51 -24.02 -10.27
C THR A 518 -10.97 -24.29 -10.71
N PRO A 519 -11.97 -23.73 -10.03
CA PRO A 519 -11.90 -23.09 -8.71
C PRO A 519 -11.82 -24.14 -7.56
N PRO A 520 -11.19 -23.79 -6.41
CA PRO A 520 -11.11 -24.66 -5.24
C PRO A 520 -12.47 -24.96 -4.56
N PRO A 521 -12.53 -25.82 -3.54
CA PRO A 521 -13.72 -26.09 -2.73
C PRO A 521 -13.80 -25.25 -1.43
N TYR A 522 -15.00 -25.11 -0.88
CA TYR A 522 -15.24 -24.58 0.48
C TYR A 522 -15.16 -25.64 1.58
N ASN A 523 -15.39 -26.90 1.20
CA ASN A 523 -15.31 -28.04 2.09
C ASN A 523 -14.93 -29.29 1.31
N VAL A 524 -14.20 -30.17 1.99
CA VAL A 524 -13.75 -31.44 1.47
C VAL A 524 -14.36 -32.57 2.31
N THR A 525 -14.74 -33.66 1.67
CA THR A 525 -15.05 -34.91 2.36
C THR A 525 -13.84 -35.81 2.27
N ALA A 526 -13.30 -36.24 3.40
CA ALA A 526 -12.19 -37.18 3.48
C ALA A 526 -12.62 -38.53 4.11
N GLU A 527 -11.85 -39.59 3.83
CA GLU A 527 -11.93 -40.88 4.51
C GLU A 527 -10.55 -41.26 5.09
N PRO A 528 -10.48 -42.10 6.14
CA PRO A 528 -9.20 -42.57 6.67
C PRO A 528 -8.39 -43.28 5.59
N TYR A 529 -7.09 -43.02 5.56
CA TYR A 529 -6.17 -43.55 4.57
C TYR A 529 -4.99 -44.23 5.26
N GLU A 530 -4.70 -45.46 4.86
CA GLU A 530 -3.45 -46.14 5.24
C GLU A 530 -2.45 -45.91 4.09
N PRO A 531 -1.44 -45.04 4.24
CA PRO A 531 -0.36 -44.94 3.25
C PRO A 531 0.41 -46.28 3.18
N PRO A 532 1.02 -46.61 2.03
CA PRO A 532 2.12 -47.58 2.06
C PRO A 532 3.20 -47.03 3.01
N PRO A 533 3.81 -47.86 3.87
CA PRO A 533 4.77 -47.37 4.86
C PRO A 533 5.89 -46.58 4.17
N PRO A 534 6.25 -45.38 4.66
CA PRO A 534 7.35 -44.59 4.14
C PRO A 534 8.66 -45.39 4.09
N PRO A 535 9.63 -44.98 3.26
CA PRO A 535 11.00 -45.41 3.48
C PRO A 535 11.41 -45.04 4.92
N TRP A 536 12.20 -45.91 5.54
CA TRP A 536 12.86 -45.62 6.81
C TRP A 536 13.59 -44.27 6.75
N TYR A 537 13.44 -43.44 7.79
CA TYR A 537 14.49 -42.49 8.12
C TYR A 537 15.69 -43.31 8.61
N ILE A 538 16.86 -43.08 8.03
CA ILE A 538 18.13 -43.72 8.44
C ILE A 538 19.16 -42.61 8.48
N LYS A 539 19.91 -42.53 9.58
CA LYS A 539 20.95 -41.51 9.77
C LYS A 539 21.92 -41.48 8.59
N PRO A 540 22.17 -40.31 7.96
CA PRO A 540 22.93 -40.22 6.72
C PRO A 540 24.38 -40.74 6.84
N PRO A 541 24.96 -41.25 5.73
CA PRO A 541 26.34 -41.72 5.71
C PRO A 541 27.33 -40.58 5.42
N TYR A 542 28.29 -40.36 6.31
CA TYR A 542 29.33 -39.33 6.13
C TYR A 542 30.63 -39.90 5.52
N PRO A 543 31.34 -39.13 4.66
CA PRO A 543 32.54 -39.63 3.99
C PRO A 543 33.71 -39.90 4.94
N ASP A 544 33.82 -39.11 6.02
CA ASP A 544 34.81 -39.34 7.06
C ASP A 544 34.29 -40.38 8.04
N TYR A 545 34.47 -41.65 7.68
CA TYR A 545 34.30 -42.78 8.60
C TYR A 545 32.94 -42.97 9.29
N ALA A 546 31.85 -42.40 8.78
CA ALA A 546 30.50 -42.94 8.96
C ALA A 546 29.83 -43.34 7.61
N PRO A 547 30.51 -44.02 6.66
CA PRO A 547 30.06 -44.17 5.27
C PRO A 547 28.92 -45.19 5.08
N SER A 548 28.24 -45.59 6.16
CA SER A 548 27.06 -46.48 6.15
C SER A 548 25.95 -46.01 7.10
N GLY A 549 26.06 -44.77 7.58
CA GLY A 549 25.23 -44.21 8.65
C GLY A 549 25.92 -44.38 10.00
N MET A 550 25.11 -44.46 11.05
CA MET A 550 25.51 -44.79 12.42
C MET A 550 26.53 -45.96 12.47
N PRO A 551 27.66 -45.85 13.20
CA PRO A 551 28.54 -46.98 13.49
C PRO A 551 27.87 -48.09 14.30
N ASP A 552 28.51 -49.26 14.34
CA ASP A 552 27.94 -50.47 14.98
C ASP A 552 28.98 -51.28 15.76
N PHE A 553 29.71 -50.63 16.68
CA PHE A 553 30.79 -51.28 17.42
C PHE A 553 30.29 -52.42 18.31
N ASP A 554 30.91 -53.59 18.15
CA ASP A 554 30.62 -54.81 18.91
C ASP A 554 31.33 -54.78 20.29
N GLN A 555 30.61 -54.97 21.41
CA GLN A 555 31.21 -54.96 22.76
C GLN A 555 32.03 -56.23 23.12
N LYS A 556 31.93 -57.31 22.33
CA LYS A 556 32.50 -58.66 22.58
C LYS A 556 34.03 -58.69 22.32
N GLN A 557 34.72 -57.57 22.57
CA GLN A 557 36.12 -57.27 22.25
C GLN A 557 37.04 -57.23 23.49
N ASP A 558 38.07 -56.38 23.51
CA ASP A 558 39.34 -56.57 24.22
C ASP A 558 39.26 -56.34 25.75
N VAL A 559 38.62 -57.29 26.45
CA VAL A 559 38.39 -57.28 27.91
C VAL A 559 37.60 -56.04 28.37
N TRP A 560 36.54 -55.72 27.62
CA TRP A 560 35.58 -54.65 27.95
C TRP A 560 34.55 -55.16 28.97
N GLY A 561 35.05 -55.43 30.17
CA GLY A 561 34.30 -55.93 31.33
C GLY A 561 35.19 -56.58 32.38
N PRO A 562 34.63 -57.07 33.50
CA PRO A 562 35.40 -57.46 34.70
C PRO A 562 36.27 -58.71 34.54
N ALA A 563 36.09 -59.50 33.47
CA ALA A 563 36.93 -60.65 33.13
C ALA A 563 36.78 -61.04 31.65
N LEU A 564 37.78 -61.74 31.10
CA LEU A 564 37.74 -62.26 29.74
C LEU A 564 36.49 -63.15 29.50
N GLY A 565 35.64 -62.74 28.55
CA GLY A 565 34.37 -63.41 28.24
C GLY A 565 33.19 -63.01 29.14
N ILE A 566 33.34 -61.96 29.96
CA ILE A 566 32.24 -61.24 30.61
C ILE A 566 32.30 -59.81 30.09
N TYR A 567 31.28 -59.38 29.36
CA TYR A 567 31.18 -58.04 28.79
C TYR A 567 30.07 -57.26 29.49
N THR A 568 30.33 -55.98 29.75
CA THR A 568 29.44 -55.07 30.50
C THR A 568 29.40 -53.66 29.91
N TRP A 569 30.20 -53.38 28.87
CA TRP A 569 30.49 -52.03 28.38
C TRP A 569 29.58 -51.57 27.23
N CYS A 570 28.41 -52.20 27.03
CA CYS A 570 27.41 -51.78 26.03
C CYS A 570 27.11 -50.26 26.04
N GLY A 571 27.09 -49.61 27.22
CA GLY A 571 26.88 -48.16 27.34
C GLY A 571 27.96 -47.32 26.63
N PRO A 572 29.22 -47.38 27.08
CA PRO A 572 30.35 -46.74 26.40
C PRO A 572 30.50 -47.09 24.92
N VAL A 573 30.11 -48.29 24.51
CA VAL A 573 30.19 -48.74 23.12
C VAL A 573 29.06 -48.13 22.27
N ALA A 574 27.82 -48.06 22.77
CA ALA A 574 26.73 -47.36 22.11
C ALA A 574 27.01 -45.85 21.97
N VAL A 575 27.55 -45.22 23.01
CA VAL A 575 27.98 -43.81 22.95
C VAL A 575 29.21 -43.63 22.05
N ALA A 576 30.08 -44.62 21.90
CA ALA A 576 31.14 -44.54 20.90
C ALA A 576 30.58 -44.51 19.47
N ASN A 577 29.47 -45.21 19.18
CA ASN A 577 28.79 -45.09 17.89
C ASN A 577 28.21 -43.67 17.71
N SER A 578 27.47 -43.20 18.72
CA SER A 578 26.88 -41.87 18.83
C SER A 578 27.85 -40.73 18.49
N LEU A 579 28.96 -40.66 19.23
CA LEU A 579 29.91 -39.54 19.14
C LEU A 579 30.78 -39.62 17.89
N VAL A 580 31.09 -40.82 17.38
CA VAL A 580 31.78 -40.98 16.09
C VAL A 580 30.89 -40.50 14.96
N TRP A 581 29.60 -40.86 14.93
CA TRP A 581 28.69 -40.38 13.89
C TRP A 581 28.51 -38.86 13.92
N LEU A 582 28.38 -38.27 15.11
CA LEU A 582 28.30 -36.80 15.28
C LEU A 582 29.59 -36.10 14.86
N ASP A 583 30.78 -36.61 15.19
CA ASP A 583 32.03 -35.97 14.74
C ASP A 583 32.15 -35.99 13.21
N SER A 584 31.80 -37.12 12.58
CA SER A 584 31.72 -37.24 11.12
C SER A 584 30.71 -36.30 10.44
N GLU A 585 29.70 -35.81 11.18
CA GLU A 585 28.67 -34.87 10.71
C GLU A 585 29.17 -33.41 10.72
N PHE A 586 29.88 -33.02 11.78
CA PHE A 586 30.40 -31.66 11.96
C PHE A 586 31.83 -31.44 11.40
N GLU A 587 32.49 -32.50 10.91
CA GLU A 587 33.79 -32.40 10.24
C GLU A 587 33.72 -31.56 8.94
N SER A 588 34.35 -30.39 9.00
CA SER A 588 34.21 -29.33 7.97
C SER A 588 34.89 -29.62 6.62
N VAL A 589 35.86 -30.55 6.57
CA VAL A 589 36.62 -30.91 5.36
C VAL A 589 36.86 -32.44 5.33
N PRO A 590 35.82 -33.28 5.14
CA PRO A 590 35.89 -34.72 5.40
C PRO A 590 36.81 -35.49 4.41
N ILE A 591 37.82 -36.20 4.94
CA ILE A 591 38.82 -36.99 4.20
C ILE A 591 39.16 -38.30 4.96
N PRO A 592 38.57 -39.46 4.56
CA PRO A 592 38.66 -40.69 5.33
C PRO A 592 40.07 -41.21 5.64
N PRO A 593 40.22 -41.95 6.77
CA PRO A 593 41.46 -42.61 7.15
C PRO A 593 42.00 -43.56 6.07
N PRO A 594 43.33 -43.73 5.95
CA PRO A 594 44.37 -43.35 6.91
C PRO A 594 45.06 -42.01 6.57
N THR A 595 44.35 -41.08 5.93
CA THR A 595 44.68 -39.65 6.08
C THR A 595 44.41 -39.27 7.54
N ILE A 596 45.10 -38.26 8.09
CA ILE A 596 44.82 -37.71 9.42
C ILE A 596 44.09 -36.38 9.19
N ASN A 597 42.85 -36.25 9.65
CA ASN A 597 41.92 -35.21 9.22
C ASN A 597 41.17 -34.48 10.35
N ASP A 598 41.71 -34.52 11.56
CA ASP A 598 41.18 -33.93 12.80
C ASP A 598 40.90 -32.39 12.68
N HIS A 599 39.73 -31.92 12.19
CA HIS A 599 39.31 -30.49 12.25
C HIS A 599 38.15 -30.22 13.22
N PHE A 600 37.16 -31.11 13.31
CA PHE A 600 36.28 -31.16 14.48
C PHE A 600 37.03 -31.80 15.67
N ASN A 601 36.46 -31.73 16.87
CA ASN A 601 37.12 -32.18 18.10
C ASN A 601 36.06 -32.62 19.13
N LEU A 602 35.16 -33.52 18.71
CA LEU A 602 34.26 -34.26 19.59
C LEU A 602 34.82 -35.66 19.85
N VAL A 603 35.39 -36.32 18.85
CA VAL A 603 36.29 -37.47 18.96
C VAL A 603 37.73 -36.95 18.86
N THR A 604 38.71 -37.68 19.38
CA THR A 604 40.11 -37.26 19.37
C THR A 604 41.07 -38.42 19.14
N SER A 605 42.18 -38.18 18.44
CA SER A 605 43.18 -39.20 18.16
C SER A 605 44.01 -39.51 19.41
N TYR A 606 43.72 -40.66 20.05
CA TYR A 606 44.46 -41.16 21.23
C TYR A 606 45.91 -41.55 20.91
N ASN A 607 46.35 -41.39 19.65
CA ASN A 607 47.73 -41.47 19.21
C ASN A 607 48.03 -40.34 18.19
N ALA A 608 47.69 -39.10 18.55
CA ALA A 608 47.80 -37.89 17.73
C ALA A 608 49.03 -37.84 16.80
N GLY A 609 48.78 -37.71 15.49
CA GLY A 609 49.81 -37.72 14.44
C GLY A 609 50.41 -39.10 14.10
N GLY A 610 49.93 -40.16 14.74
CA GLY A 610 50.27 -41.56 14.46
C GLY A 610 49.12 -42.35 13.80
N TRP A 611 47.87 -41.97 14.09
CA TRP A 611 46.68 -42.30 13.31
C TRP A 611 45.64 -41.18 13.43
N ASP A 612 44.62 -41.28 12.61
CA ASP A 612 43.43 -40.43 12.51
C ASP A 612 42.46 -40.69 13.67
N ASP A 613 41.72 -39.70 14.13
CA ASP A 613 40.74 -39.85 15.21
C ASP A 613 39.61 -40.86 14.87
N HIS A 614 39.31 -41.04 13.60
CA HIS A 614 38.41 -42.06 13.08
C HIS A 614 39.12 -43.35 12.60
N ASP A 615 40.39 -43.62 12.88
CA ASP A 615 41.01 -44.91 12.52
C ASP A 615 40.46 -46.09 13.36
N VAL A 616 40.29 -47.29 12.77
CA VAL A 616 39.93 -48.56 13.46
C VAL A 616 40.65 -48.83 14.80
N LYS A 617 41.87 -48.29 14.99
CA LYS A 617 42.69 -48.41 16.20
C LYS A 617 42.30 -47.43 17.31
N ASN A 618 41.46 -46.45 17.03
CA ASN A 618 41.00 -45.42 17.96
C ASN A 618 39.75 -45.86 18.75
N VAL A 619 39.01 -46.88 18.28
CA VAL A 619 37.80 -47.42 18.94
C VAL A 619 38.09 -47.94 20.36
N ASP A 620 39.12 -48.78 20.55
CA ASP A 620 39.47 -49.32 21.88
C ASP A 620 39.85 -48.23 22.92
N PRO A 621 40.72 -47.25 22.63
CA PRO A 621 40.99 -46.18 23.58
C PRO A 621 39.81 -45.23 23.78
N LEU A 622 38.99 -44.95 22.75
CA LEU A 622 37.76 -44.15 22.88
C LEU A 622 36.76 -44.80 23.86
N VAL A 623 36.43 -46.07 23.62
CA VAL A 623 35.53 -46.86 24.47
C VAL A 623 36.06 -46.96 25.92
N ARG A 624 37.38 -47.01 26.11
CA ARG A 624 38.00 -47.02 27.46
C ARG A 624 37.91 -45.68 28.17
N ASP A 625 37.99 -44.55 27.46
CA ASP A 625 37.86 -43.23 28.06
C ASP A 625 36.39 -42.96 28.43
N LEU A 626 35.46 -43.27 27.52
CA LEU A 626 34.01 -43.21 27.79
C LEU A 626 33.64 -44.11 28.98
N ALA A 627 34.16 -45.34 29.07
CA ALA A 627 33.96 -46.22 30.22
C ALA A 627 34.51 -45.66 31.55
N TRP A 628 35.56 -44.84 31.50
CA TRP A 628 36.06 -44.12 32.68
C TRP A 628 35.14 -42.96 33.07
N HIS A 629 34.73 -42.12 32.11
CA HIS A 629 33.80 -41.03 32.36
C HIS A 629 32.46 -41.52 32.90
N MET A 630 31.87 -42.56 32.29
CA MET A 630 30.59 -43.14 32.68
C MET A 630 30.64 -44.07 33.91
N ASP A 631 31.80 -44.14 34.58
CA ASP A 631 32.04 -45.01 35.75
C ASP A 631 31.62 -46.48 35.53
N THR A 632 31.78 -46.98 34.30
CA THR A 632 31.37 -48.35 33.94
C THR A 632 32.11 -49.36 34.81
N ASP A 633 31.38 -50.36 35.33
CA ASP A 633 31.86 -51.29 36.36
C ASP A 633 32.45 -50.61 37.63
N GLY A 634 32.03 -49.38 37.94
CA GLY A 634 32.51 -48.59 39.08
C GLY A 634 34.00 -48.22 39.01
N ILE A 635 34.60 -48.24 37.81
CA ILE A 635 36.06 -48.16 37.65
C ILE A 635 36.65 -46.80 38.09
N ARG A 636 35.90 -45.71 37.97
CA ARG A 636 36.33 -44.34 38.31
C ARG A 636 36.09 -43.98 39.78
N THR A 637 34.95 -44.37 40.37
CA THR A 637 34.64 -44.05 41.78
C THR A 637 35.05 -45.14 42.77
N GLY A 638 35.14 -46.39 42.31
CA GLY A 638 35.25 -47.57 43.17
C GLY A 638 33.92 -47.99 43.82
N ASP A 639 32.78 -47.53 43.31
CA ASP A 639 31.47 -48.12 43.66
C ASP A 639 31.41 -49.58 43.18
N GLY A 640 30.59 -50.39 43.85
CA GLY A 640 30.63 -51.85 43.74
C GLY A 640 29.92 -52.45 42.53
N HIS A 641 29.71 -51.69 41.44
CA HIS A 641 28.79 -52.08 40.37
C HIS A 641 29.41 -52.76 39.14
N PHE A 642 28.54 -53.22 38.25
CA PHE A 642 28.87 -53.77 36.93
C PHE A 642 27.90 -53.14 35.91
N GLY A 643 28.35 -52.95 34.67
CA GLY A 643 27.61 -52.19 33.68
C GLY A 643 27.66 -50.68 33.92
N THR A 644 26.76 -49.95 33.26
CA THR A 644 26.67 -48.48 33.28
C THR A 644 25.25 -48.08 33.66
N ARG A 645 25.07 -47.05 34.50
CA ARG A 645 23.73 -46.47 34.76
C ARG A 645 23.43 -45.42 33.70
N TRP A 646 22.17 -45.20 33.34
CA TRP A 646 21.85 -44.16 32.34
C TRP A 646 22.11 -42.73 32.86
N GLN A 647 22.08 -42.52 34.17
CA GLN A 647 22.53 -41.26 34.81
C GLN A 647 24.06 -41.10 34.79
N ASP A 648 24.80 -42.20 34.98
CA ASP A 648 26.26 -42.18 34.89
C ASP A 648 26.71 -42.05 33.42
N MET A 649 25.90 -42.52 32.46
CA MET A 649 26.06 -42.25 31.02
C MET A 649 25.86 -40.78 30.70
N GLU A 650 24.71 -40.19 31.05
CA GLU A 650 24.40 -38.75 30.86
C GLU A 650 25.53 -37.87 31.40
N PHE A 651 25.86 -38.02 32.69
CA PHE A 651 26.98 -37.30 33.32
C PHE A 651 28.33 -37.63 32.67
N GLY A 652 28.53 -38.86 32.22
CA GLY A 652 29.75 -39.28 31.53
C GLY A 652 29.96 -38.56 30.20
N ILE A 653 28.90 -38.36 29.42
CA ILE A 653 28.92 -37.59 28.18
C ILE A 653 29.18 -36.11 28.50
N GLU A 654 28.49 -35.50 29.48
CA GLU A 654 28.78 -34.12 29.92
C GLU A 654 30.27 -33.93 30.25
N GLN A 655 30.86 -34.83 31.05
CA GLN A 655 32.28 -34.72 31.42
C GLN A 655 33.23 -34.98 30.25
N TYR A 656 32.82 -35.76 29.25
CA TYR A 656 33.58 -36.00 28.03
C TYR A 656 33.55 -34.76 27.10
N LEU A 657 32.38 -34.16 26.87
CA LEU A 657 32.24 -32.91 26.10
C LEU A 657 33.08 -31.77 26.72
N ILE A 658 33.10 -31.66 28.05
CA ILE A 658 33.95 -30.71 28.79
C ILE A 658 35.46 -31.04 28.64
N GLN A 659 35.83 -32.32 28.56
CA GLN A 659 37.21 -32.73 28.32
C GLN A 659 37.68 -32.35 26.91
N GLN A 660 36.82 -32.52 25.90
CA GLN A 660 37.10 -32.13 24.52
C GLN A 660 36.93 -30.61 24.29
N GLY A 661 36.23 -29.90 25.18
CA GLY A 661 35.99 -28.47 25.11
C GLY A 661 34.86 -28.06 24.15
N VAL A 662 33.96 -28.99 23.84
CA VAL A 662 32.77 -28.80 22.98
C VAL A 662 31.46 -28.83 23.77
N ASP A 663 31.54 -28.65 25.10
CA ASP A 663 30.43 -28.47 26.05
C ASP A 663 29.57 -27.22 25.82
N HIS A 664 29.95 -26.41 24.81
CA HIS A 664 29.22 -25.24 24.33
C HIS A 664 28.60 -25.46 22.94
N LEU A 665 28.78 -26.63 22.34
CA LEU A 665 28.23 -27.04 21.04
C LEU A 665 27.20 -28.18 21.15
N PHE A 666 27.15 -28.88 22.29
CA PHE A 666 26.22 -29.99 22.53
C PHE A 666 25.63 -29.91 23.95
N GLU A 667 24.35 -30.26 24.07
CA GLU A 667 23.71 -30.57 25.34
C GLU A 667 23.45 -32.08 25.45
N VAL A 668 23.32 -32.55 26.69
CA VAL A 668 22.98 -33.93 27.02
C VAL A 668 21.77 -33.91 27.92
N HIS A 669 20.78 -34.74 27.63
CA HIS A 669 19.61 -34.90 28.49
C HIS A 669 19.06 -36.32 28.41
N ASN A 670 18.16 -36.71 29.33
CA ASN A 670 17.51 -38.01 29.30
C ASN A 670 15.99 -37.95 29.46
N TYR A 671 15.31 -38.79 28.69
CA TYR A 671 13.91 -39.13 28.86
C TYR A 671 13.81 -40.44 29.65
N THR A 672 13.00 -40.48 30.71
CA THR A 672 12.71 -41.71 31.46
C THR A 672 11.28 -42.15 31.14
N PHE A 673 11.13 -43.36 30.57
CA PHE A 673 9.94 -43.81 29.84
C PHE A 673 9.55 -42.89 28.66
N PRO A 674 10.47 -42.65 27.70
CA PRO A 674 10.17 -41.87 26.50
C PRO A 674 9.00 -42.47 25.72
N ASP A 675 8.28 -41.61 25.00
CA ASP A 675 7.36 -42.06 23.96
C ASP A 675 8.09 -42.38 22.63
N PHE A 676 7.48 -43.18 21.77
CA PHE A 676 8.02 -43.47 20.44
C PHE A 676 8.17 -42.18 19.62
N TYR A 677 7.20 -41.27 19.67
CA TYR A 677 7.25 -40.03 18.89
C TYR A 677 8.28 -39.02 19.43
N GLU A 678 8.68 -39.13 20.71
CA GLU A 678 9.82 -38.38 21.25
C GLU A 678 11.14 -38.94 20.69
N ILE A 679 11.31 -40.27 20.68
CA ILE A 679 12.48 -40.95 20.10
C ILE A 679 12.59 -40.65 18.59
N GLU A 680 11.48 -40.75 17.87
CA GLU A 680 11.39 -40.46 16.43
C GLU A 680 11.83 -39.02 16.12
N ARG A 681 11.22 -38.04 16.79
CA ARG A 681 11.53 -36.63 16.58
C ARG A 681 13.01 -36.32 16.79
N GLU A 682 13.62 -36.83 17.87
CA GLU A 682 15.04 -36.55 18.14
C GLU A 682 15.96 -37.25 17.11
N ILE A 683 15.63 -38.47 16.65
CA ILE A 683 16.35 -39.14 15.56
C ILE A 683 16.27 -38.32 14.25
N GLU A 684 15.09 -37.78 13.92
CA GLU A 684 14.87 -37.11 12.63
C GLU A 684 15.58 -35.75 12.53
N ILE A 685 15.66 -34.99 13.63
CA ILE A 685 16.38 -33.69 13.67
C ILE A 685 17.87 -33.85 14.01
N CYS A 686 18.48 -34.92 13.49
CA CYS A 686 19.89 -35.36 13.61
C CYS A 686 20.41 -35.78 15.01
N GLN A 687 19.75 -35.37 16.10
CA GLN A 687 20.20 -35.64 17.47
C GLN A 687 20.42 -37.15 17.71
N ASP A 688 21.34 -37.50 18.62
CA ASP A 688 21.72 -38.90 18.79
C ASP A 688 21.13 -39.56 20.04
N VAL A 689 20.40 -40.65 19.81
CA VAL A 689 19.56 -41.31 20.81
C VAL A 689 20.13 -42.68 21.17
N VAL A 690 20.59 -42.82 22.43
CA VAL A 690 21.04 -44.09 23.02
C VAL A 690 19.97 -44.60 23.98
N LEU A 691 19.37 -45.76 23.67
CA LEU A 691 18.28 -46.36 24.44
C LEU A 691 18.80 -47.31 25.52
N PHE A 692 18.25 -47.21 26.73
CA PHE A 692 18.47 -48.15 27.82
C PHE A 692 17.31 -49.16 27.91
N LEU A 693 17.63 -50.44 27.73
CA LEU A 693 16.67 -51.56 27.73
C LEU A 693 16.73 -52.35 29.04
N GLU A 694 15.57 -52.62 29.67
CA GLU A 694 15.44 -53.51 30.83
C GLU A 694 14.65 -54.78 30.47
N PHE A 695 15.16 -55.95 30.90
CA PHE A 695 14.67 -57.27 30.48
C PHE A 695 13.85 -58.00 31.55
N PHE A 696 12.61 -58.36 31.22
CA PHE A 696 11.63 -58.95 32.16
C PHE A 696 10.83 -60.12 31.56
N GLN A 697 10.35 -61.00 32.43
CA GLN A 697 9.43 -62.11 32.13
C GLN A 697 8.27 -62.10 33.14
N GLU A 698 7.04 -62.34 32.69
CA GLU A 698 5.91 -62.61 33.58
C GLU A 698 6.18 -63.90 34.39
N ASP A 699 5.95 -63.93 35.72
CA ASP A 699 6.08 -65.16 36.50
C ASP A 699 5.03 -66.18 36.06
N PRO A 700 5.40 -67.35 35.49
CA PRO A 700 4.45 -68.37 35.06
C PRO A 700 3.63 -68.99 36.21
N GLN A 701 3.92 -68.64 37.46
CA GLN A 701 3.22 -69.08 38.68
C GLN A 701 2.29 -68.01 39.26
N HIS A 702 2.54 -66.72 38.98
CA HIS A 702 1.81 -65.57 39.54
C HIS A 702 1.52 -64.55 38.42
N PRO A 703 0.46 -64.78 37.62
CA PRO A 703 0.20 -63.95 36.43
C PRO A 703 0.00 -62.46 36.76
N GLY A 704 0.71 -61.61 36.04
CA GLY A 704 0.84 -60.17 36.31
C GLY A 704 1.90 -59.76 37.35
N GLU A 705 2.65 -60.71 37.94
CA GLU A 705 3.92 -60.42 38.62
C GLU A 705 5.10 -60.61 37.64
N TRP A 706 6.20 -59.87 37.84
CA TRP A 706 7.30 -59.78 36.88
C TRP A 706 8.65 -60.19 37.49
N ILE A 707 9.38 -61.05 36.78
CA ILE A 707 10.73 -61.53 37.07
C ILE A 707 11.72 -60.78 36.16
N ARG A 708 12.68 -60.06 36.73
CA ARG A 708 13.79 -59.45 35.98
C ARG A 708 14.79 -60.52 35.54
N LEU A 709 15.40 -60.38 34.36
CA LEU A 709 16.41 -61.34 33.87
C LEU A 709 17.64 -61.46 34.79
N TYR A 710 17.99 -60.36 35.45
CA TYR A 710 19.10 -60.25 36.38
C TYR A 710 18.58 -59.88 37.77
N ASP A 711 18.43 -60.88 38.64
CA ASP A 711 17.95 -60.71 40.02
C ASP A 711 19.10 -60.23 40.92
N ASN A 712 19.39 -58.92 40.89
CA ASN A 712 20.39 -58.30 41.74
C ASN A 712 19.93 -56.94 42.32
N PRO A 713 19.86 -56.78 43.65
CA PRO A 713 19.34 -55.58 44.29
C PRO A 713 20.34 -54.42 44.41
N SER A 714 21.53 -54.50 43.79
CA SER A 714 22.52 -53.41 43.83
C SER A 714 23.39 -53.26 42.57
N LEU A 715 22.96 -53.79 41.41
CA LEU A 715 23.72 -53.76 40.16
C LEU A 715 22.79 -53.51 38.96
N GLU A 716 22.93 -52.36 38.30
CA GLU A 716 22.11 -51.93 37.16
C GLU A 716 22.43 -52.70 35.86
N PHE A 717 21.92 -53.93 35.75
CA PHE A 717 21.95 -54.70 34.51
C PHE A 717 20.72 -54.42 33.63
N GLY A 718 20.88 -53.52 32.68
CA GLY A 718 20.14 -53.45 31.42
C GLY A 718 21.08 -53.66 30.24
N HIS A 719 20.73 -53.13 29.07
CA HIS A 719 21.58 -53.08 27.87
C HIS A 719 21.39 -51.74 27.15
N PHE A 720 22.40 -51.27 26.43
CA PHE A 720 22.34 -50.02 25.65
C PHE A 720 22.51 -50.29 24.15
N VAL A 721 21.72 -49.59 23.34
CA VAL A 721 21.68 -49.67 21.88
C VAL A 721 21.55 -48.25 21.30
N THR A 722 22.05 -48.02 20.08
CA THR A 722 22.06 -46.67 19.46
C THR A 722 21.07 -46.61 18.31
N CYS A 723 20.26 -45.57 18.20
CA CYS A 723 19.29 -45.45 17.12
C CYS A 723 19.95 -45.03 15.80
N ALA A 724 19.94 -45.93 14.83
CA ALA A 724 20.40 -45.70 13.47
C ALA A 724 19.28 -45.23 12.52
N GLY A 725 18.00 -45.37 12.91
CA GLY A 725 16.85 -44.94 12.12
C GLY A 725 15.50 -45.30 12.74
N VAL A 726 14.42 -44.84 12.09
CA VAL A 726 13.03 -44.97 12.55
C VAL A 726 12.05 -45.12 11.36
N ASN A 727 10.91 -45.76 11.59
CA ASN A 727 9.79 -45.82 10.65
C ASN A 727 8.44 -45.68 11.38
N SER A 728 7.83 -44.51 11.28
CA SER A 728 6.57 -44.13 11.95
C SER A 728 5.40 -45.04 11.59
N SER A 729 5.30 -45.47 10.32
CA SER A 729 4.11 -46.19 9.83
C SER A 729 4.15 -47.70 10.07
N THR A 730 5.31 -48.27 10.37
CA THR A 730 5.42 -49.62 10.94
C THR A 730 5.65 -49.60 12.45
N ILE A 731 5.88 -48.42 13.03
CA ILE A 731 6.32 -48.18 14.41
C ILE A 731 7.56 -49.04 14.71
N GLU A 732 8.57 -48.97 13.83
CA GLU A 732 9.82 -49.73 13.94
C GLU A 732 11.00 -48.80 14.26
N LEU A 733 11.93 -49.29 15.08
CA LEU A 733 13.23 -48.67 15.35
C LEU A 733 14.35 -49.52 14.73
N LEU A 734 15.32 -48.87 14.13
CA LEU A 734 16.51 -49.46 13.53
C LEU A 734 17.70 -49.12 14.44
N ILE A 735 18.30 -50.13 15.05
CA ILE A 735 19.33 -49.95 16.09
C ILE A 735 20.67 -50.54 15.68
N SER A 736 21.75 -49.87 16.07
CA SER A 736 23.03 -50.51 16.34
C SER A 736 22.94 -51.23 17.68
N ASP A 737 23.38 -52.49 17.73
CA ASP A 737 23.30 -53.34 18.92
C ASP A 737 24.68 -53.91 19.31
N PRO A 738 25.36 -53.32 20.31
CA PRO A 738 26.66 -53.79 20.78
C PRO A 738 26.75 -55.23 21.29
N ILE A 739 25.68 -56.05 21.30
CA ILE A 739 25.73 -57.47 21.68
C ILE A 739 25.42 -58.47 20.55
N GLN A 740 24.76 -58.05 19.47
CA GLN A 740 24.34 -58.97 18.41
C GLN A 740 24.16 -58.28 17.05
N ASP A 741 24.26 -59.12 16.04
CA ASP A 741 24.30 -58.77 14.63
C ASP A 741 23.11 -59.50 13.98
N ALA A 742 21.88 -59.20 14.45
CA ALA A 742 20.72 -60.06 14.21
C ALA A 742 20.19 -59.97 12.77
N PHE A 743 20.41 -58.87 12.07
CA PHE A 743 20.15 -58.70 10.65
C PHE A 743 21.10 -59.55 9.80
N GLU A 744 22.42 -59.47 10.02
CA GLU A 744 23.40 -60.30 9.28
C GLU A 744 23.25 -61.80 9.57
N LYS A 745 22.86 -62.15 10.80
CA LYS A 745 22.43 -63.49 11.21
C LYS A 745 21.12 -63.96 10.55
N GLY A 746 20.35 -63.06 9.93
CA GLY A 746 19.07 -63.34 9.30
C GLY A 746 17.94 -63.65 10.28
N ALA A 747 18.00 -63.07 11.49
CA ALA A 747 17.03 -63.28 12.56
C ALA A 747 15.95 -62.18 12.65
N THR A 748 16.22 -60.96 12.16
CA THR A 748 15.28 -59.84 12.08
C THR A 748 15.52 -59.03 10.78
N PRO A 749 14.59 -58.17 10.31
CA PRO A 749 14.86 -57.21 9.23
C PRO A 749 15.91 -56.17 9.67
N GLY A 750 16.40 -55.34 8.75
CA GLY A 750 17.48 -54.41 9.09
C GLY A 750 18.23 -53.86 7.88
N HIS A 751 19.42 -53.31 8.13
CA HIS A 751 20.17 -52.51 7.17
C HIS A 751 21.69 -52.75 7.30
N SER A 752 22.34 -53.06 6.17
CA SER A 752 23.80 -53.14 6.03
C SER A 752 24.19 -52.74 4.60
N PRO A 753 24.69 -51.50 4.37
CA PRO A 753 24.98 -50.99 3.02
C PRO A 753 26.09 -51.74 2.29
N ILE A 754 27.09 -52.26 3.03
CA ILE A 754 28.27 -52.93 2.48
C ILE A 754 28.27 -54.41 2.88
N PRO A 755 27.88 -55.33 1.98
CA PRO A 755 27.82 -56.75 2.30
C PRO A 755 29.19 -57.34 2.65
N HIS A 756 29.27 -57.95 3.83
CA HIS A 756 30.48 -58.59 4.34
C HIS A 756 30.18 -60.01 4.89
N PRO A 757 31.20 -60.84 5.25
CA PRO A 757 30.98 -62.27 5.49
C PRO A 757 30.59 -62.62 6.94
N TYR A 758 29.30 -62.87 7.18
CA TYR A 758 28.82 -63.44 8.43
C TYR A 758 29.05 -64.98 8.53
N PRO A 759 29.43 -65.53 9.71
CA PRO A 759 29.87 -64.83 10.92
C PRO A 759 31.35 -64.43 10.83
N HIS A 760 31.65 -63.28 11.40
CA HIS A 760 33.00 -62.69 11.49
C HIS A 760 33.50 -62.67 12.95
N THR A 761 34.56 -61.91 13.22
CA THR A 761 35.01 -61.55 14.56
C THR A 761 34.49 -60.16 14.94
N ALA A 762 34.43 -59.86 16.24
CA ALA A 762 33.87 -58.62 16.78
C ALA A 762 34.60 -57.34 16.33
N ASP A 763 35.89 -57.45 16.00
CA ASP A 763 36.72 -56.34 15.52
C ASP A 763 36.42 -55.89 14.08
N VAL A 764 35.45 -56.50 13.38
CA VAL A 764 35.10 -56.13 11.99
C VAL A 764 34.27 -54.85 11.90
N HIS A 765 33.28 -54.66 12.78
CA HIS A 765 32.44 -53.44 12.77
C HIS A 765 33.16 -52.20 13.36
N ASN A 766 34.38 -52.37 13.91
CA ASN A 766 35.28 -51.24 14.19
C ASN A 766 35.57 -50.42 12.93
N ASP A 767 35.52 -51.06 11.75
CA ASP A 767 35.62 -50.44 10.42
C ASP A 767 34.20 -50.12 9.91
N THR A 768 33.69 -48.96 10.31
CA THR A 768 32.29 -48.45 10.27
C THR A 768 31.55 -48.47 8.94
N LYS A 769 32.20 -48.83 7.83
CA LYS A 769 31.50 -49.22 6.60
C LYS A 769 30.81 -50.58 6.74
N TYR A 770 31.16 -51.35 7.77
CA TYR A 770 30.59 -52.65 8.11
C TYR A 770 29.71 -52.47 9.34
N VAL A 771 28.40 -52.62 9.17
CA VAL A 771 27.37 -52.48 10.21
C VAL A 771 26.27 -53.53 10.03
N SER A 772 25.58 -53.90 11.10
CA SER A 772 24.40 -54.78 11.14
C SER A 772 23.26 -54.08 11.89
N HIS A 773 22.71 -53.00 11.34
CA HIS A 773 21.59 -52.34 11.99
C HIS A 773 20.35 -53.25 12.01
N ASP A 774 19.85 -53.54 13.21
CA ASP A 774 18.75 -54.45 13.46
C ASP A 774 17.42 -53.68 13.58
N ALA A 775 16.40 -54.08 12.83
CA ALA A 775 15.06 -53.50 12.94
C ALA A 775 14.18 -54.29 13.92
N TYR A 776 13.46 -53.57 14.79
CA TYR A 776 12.47 -54.12 15.72
C TYR A 776 11.21 -53.24 15.79
N VAL A 777 10.03 -53.87 15.85
CA VAL A 777 8.76 -53.17 16.10
C VAL A 777 8.70 -52.72 17.56
N SER A 778 8.34 -51.45 17.78
CA SER A 778 8.01 -50.90 19.08
C SER A 778 6.51 -51.01 19.35
N ASP A 779 6.13 -51.56 20.51
CA ASP A 779 4.72 -51.72 20.91
C ASP A 779 4.47 -51.16 22.31
N LEU A 780 3.42 -50.36 22.48
CA LEU A 780 3.11 -49.68 23.74
C LEU A 780 2.43 -50.64 24.71
N TRP A 781 3.09 -50.96 25.82
CA TRP A 781 2.57 -51.90 26.81
C TRP A 781 1.45 -51.31 27.68
N ILE A 782 0.21 -51.36 27.18
CA ILE A 782 -0.99 -50.86 27.85
C ILE A 782 -2.10 -51.92 27.94
N VAL A 783 -2.93 -51.80 29.00
CA VAL A 783 -4.05 -52.70 29.31
C VAL A 783 -5.39 -51.96 29.14
N PRO A 784 -6.31 -52.42 28.27
CA PRO A 784 -6.13 -53.39 27.18
C PRO A 784 -5.28 -52.78 26.03
N PRO A 785 -4.72 -53.58 25.09
CA PRO A 785 -4.99 -55.01 24.84
C PRO A 785 -4.07 -56.00 25.57
N LYS A 786 -2.95 -55.57 26.17
CA LYS A 786 -2.06 -56.47 26.94
C LYS A 786 -2.84 -57.03 28.15
N PRO A 787 -2.55 -58.26 28.64
CA PRO A 787 -3.34 -58.88 29.71
C PRO A 787 -3.05 -58.32 31.12
N TYR A 788 -1.85 -57.76 31.32
CA TYR A 788 -1.34 -57.27 32.61
C TYR A 788 -0.55 -55.97 32.41
N PRO A 789 -0.50 -55.08 33.40
CA PRO A 789 0.32 -53.86 33.31
C PRO A 789 1.81 -54.20 33.20
N SER A 790 2.60 -53.23 32.73
CA SER A 790 4.06 -53.36 32.64
C SER A 790 4.72 -53.61 34.01
N PRO A 791 6.03 -53.98 34.05
CA PRO A 791 6.78 -54.09 35.30
C PRO A 791 6.74 -52.84 36.20
N TYR A 792 6.41 -51.67 35.64
CA TYR A 792 6.44 -50.37 36.31
C TYR A 792 5.03 -49.87 36.70
N GLY A 793 3.96 -50.54 36.26
CA GLY A 793 2.57 -50.14 36.52
C GLY A 793 2.06 -48.96 35.67
N ILE A 794 2.83 -48.51 34.69
CA ILE A 794 2.53 -47.42 33.74
C ILE A 794 2.74 -47.90 32.29
N PRO A 795 2.21 -47.20 31.26
CA PRO A 795 2.58 -47.47 29.87
C PRO A 795 4.09 -47.34 29.67
N VAL A 796 4.65 -48.17 28.79
CA VAL A 796 6.08 -48.18 28.41
C VAL A 796 6.22 -48.90 27.07
N TRP A 797 7.15 -48.48 26.23
CA TRP A 797 7.41 -49.10 24.93
C TRP A 797 8.27 -50.36 25.04
N GLU A 798 7.95 -51.38 24.23
CA GLU A 798 8.65 -52.67 24.15
C GLU A 798 9.28 -52.85 22.76
N LEU A 799 10.58 -53.21 22.67
CA LEU A 799 11.18 -53.73 21.43
C LEU A 799 10.76 -55.19 21.22
N VAL A 800 9.70 -55.39 20.43
CA VAL A 800 9.06 -56.68 20.24
C VAL A 800 9.98 -57.64 19.47
N GLY A 801 10.24 -58.80 20.06
CA GLY A 801 11.09 -59.85 19.46
C GLY A 801 12.57 -59.76 19.83
N TYR A 802 13.02 -58.68 20.46
CA TYR A 802 14.44 -58.43 20.77
C TYR A 802 15.12 -59.55 21.57
N LEU A 803 14.50 -60.03 22.64
CA LEU A 803 15.08 -61.14 23.42
C LEU A 803 14.98 -62.49 22.68
N GLN A 804 14.10 -62.61 21.68
CA GLN A 804 13.94 -63.84 20.90
C GLN A 804 15.00 -63.97 19.80
N THR A 805 15.58 -62.87 19.27
CA THR A 805 16.76 -62.94 18.39
C THR A 805 18.00 -63.42 19.16
N LEU A 806 18.14 -63.04 20.44
CA LEU A 806 19.10 -63.60 21.40
C LEU A 806 18.78 -65.04 21.86
N GLY A 807 17.60 -65.58 21.51
CA GLY A 807 17.21 -66.96 21.75
C GLY A 807 16.44 -67.24 23.05
N TYR A 808 15.96 -66.21 23.74
CA TYR A 808 15.09 -66.37 24.91
C TYR A 808 13.66 -66.81 24.50
N PRO A 809 12.90 -67.48 25.39
CA PRO A 809 11.48 -67.77 25.17
C PRO A 809 10.62 -66.52 24.91
N ILE A 810 9.48 -66.68 24.24
CA ILE A 810 8.56 -65.58 23.85
C ILE A 810 7.92 -64.81 25.03
N GLY A 811 7.99 -65.34 26.26
CA GLY A 811 7.56 -64.63 27.48
C GLY A 811 8.67 -63.81 28.13
N TRP A 812 9.62 -63.31 27.34
CA TRP A 812 10.69 -62.40 27.75
C TRP A 812 10.59 -61.13 26.90
N HIS A 813 10.55 -59.98 27.56
CA HIS A 813 10.21 -58.68 27.01
C HIS A 813 11.34 -57.68 27.26
N ALA A 814 11.61 -56.81 26.29
CA ALA A 814 12.63 -55.77 26.35
C ALA A 814 11.96 -54.39 26.37
N PHE A 815 11.89 -53.78 27.55
CA PHE A 815 11.24 -52.48 27.73
C PHE A 815 12.24 -51.34 27.62
N ILE A 816 11.92 -50.34 26.81
CA ILE A 816 12.67 -49.08 26.72
C ILE A 816 12.45 -48.33 28.02
N ARG A 817 13.48 -48.23 28.84
CA ARG A 817 13.41 -47.62 30.17
C ARG A 817 13.78 -46.14 30.15
N ALA A 818 14.78 -45.80 29.35
CA ALA A 818 15.22 -44.43 29.15
C ALA A 818 15.80 -44.26 27.74
N ALA A 819 15.82 -43.02 27.26
CA ALA A 819 16.66 -42.56 26.18
C ALA A 819 17.62 -41.51 26.75
N VAL A 820 18.92 -41.63 26.47
CA VAL A 820 19.90 -40.56 26.69
C VAL A 820 20.18 -39.97 25.32
N VAL A 821 20.04 -38.65 25.21
CA VAL A 821 20.19 -37.93 23.94
C VAL A 821 21.40 -37.01 24.01
N THR A 822 22.23 -37.04 22.97
CA THR A 822 23.28 -36.03 22.73
C THR A 822 22.82 -35.17 21.56
N SER A 823 22.58 -33.89 21.83
CA SER A 823 21.93 -32.97 20.90
C SER A 823 22.83 -31.77 20.63
N PRO A 824 23.00 -31.32 19.38
CA PRO A 824 23.63 -30.03 19.12
C PRO A 824 22.91 -28.92 19.88
N LEU A 825 23.67 -28.07 20.56
CA LEU A 825 23.18 -26.77 21.03
C LEU A 825 23.00 -25.92 19.77
N GLY A 826 21.78 -25.93 19.23
CA GLY A 826 21.44 -25.28 17.96
C GLY A 826 22.03 -23.88 17.87
N VAL A 827 22.74 -23.62 16.78
CA VAL A 827 23.55 -22.43 16.62
C VAL A 827 22.65 -21.20 16.64
N HIS A 828 23.03 -20.21 17.44
CA HIS A 828 22.45 -18.87 17.43
C HIS A 828 23.41 -17.93 16.70
N ASP A 829 23.19 -17.70 15.41
CA ASP A 829 24.03 -16.83 14.57
C ASP A 829 23.18 -15.95 13.64
N VAL A 830 23.29 -14.64 13.83
CA VAL A 830 22.60 -13.62 13.04
C VAL A 830 23.60 -12.60 12.51
N ALA A 831 23.79 -12.62 11.19
CA ALA A 831 24.82 -11.88 10.50
C ALA A 831 24.23 -10.73 9.68
N VAL A 832 24.82 -9.54 9.76
CA VAL A 832 24.59 -8.48 8.77
C VAL A 832 25.53 -8.72 7.59
N THR A 833 24.97 -9.14 6.46
CA THR A 833 25.73 -9.59 5.28
C THR A 833 26.00 -8.47 4.27
N ASN A 834 25.17 -7.43 4.22
CA ASN A 834 25.35 -6.27 3.36
C ASN A 834 24.74 -4.98 3.95
N VAL A 835 25.27 -3.81 3.58
CA VAL A 835 24.71 -2.48 3.89
C VAL A 835 24.83 -1.58 2.66
N THR A 836 23.69 -1.14 2.12
CA THR A 836 23.61 -0.42 0.83
C THR A 836 22.86 0.91 0.98
N PRO A 837 23.50 2.08 0.77
CA PRO A 837 22.84 3.38 0.78
C PRO A 837 22.32 3.78 -0.61
N HIS A 838 21.11 4.35 -0.70
CA HIS A 838 20.48 4.69 -1.98
C HIS A 838 21.15 5.88 -2.72
N LYS A 839 21.78 6.82 -1.99
CA LYS A 839 22.59 7.90 -2.58
C LYS A 839 23.95 8.03 -1.90
N SER A 840 24.99 8.28 -2.69
CA SER A 840 26.36 8.53 -2.21
C SER A 840 26.60 9.99 -1.82
N VAL A 841 25.68 10.91 -2.16
CA VAL A 841 25.68 12.30 -1.70
C VAL A 841 24.28 12.67 -1.20
N ILE A 842 24.18 13.20 0.01
CA ILE A 842 22.93 13.66 0.63
C ILE A 842 23.11 15.12 1.07
N CYS A 843 22.28 16.02 0.55
CA CYS A 843 22.31 17.43 0.95
C CYS A 843 21.69 17.64 2.35
N GLN A 844 22.22 18.56 3.15
CA GLN A 844 21.65 18.86 4.48
C GLN A 844 20.15 19.18 4.43
N GLY A 845 19.36 18.44 5.20
CA GLY A 845 17.90 18.59 5.28
C GLY A 845 17.11 17.71 4.30
N ALA A 846 17.77 17.00 3.38
CA ALA A 846 17.14 15.96 2.57
C ALA A 846 17.03 14.63 3.34
N LEU A 847 16.10 13.78 2.91
CA LEU A 847 16.02 12.37 3.32
C LEU A 847 16.92 11.52 2.42
N GLY A 848 17.33 10.35 2.90
CA GLY A 848 18.09 9.37 2.13
C GLY A 848 18.17 8.04 2.87
N ASN A 849 17.98 6.95 2.14
CA ASN A 849 17.63 5.65 2.71
C ASN A 849 18.82 4.67 2.69
N VAL A 850 18.76 3.65 3.54
CA VAL A 850 19.79 2.62 3.68
C VAL A 850 19.14 1.24 3.89
N THR A 851 19.52 0.29 3.04
CA THR A 851 19.24 -1.13 3.17
C THR A 851 20.30 -1.79 4.05
N VAL A 852 19.87 -2.66 4.97
CA VAL A 852 20.73 -3.58 5.72
C VAL A 852 20.22 -4.99 5.45
N VAL A 853 21.04 -5.88 4.89
CA VAL A 853 20.66 -7.30 4.73
C VAL A 853 21.12 -8.05 5.97
N ALA A 854 20.19 -8.75 6.62
CA ALA A 854 20.51 -9.62 7.74
C ALA A 854 20.00 -11.05 7.49
N GLU A 855 20.82 -12.01 7.88
CA GLU A 855 20.61 -13.44 7.67
C GLU A 855 20.73 -14.16 9.01
N ASN A 856 19.82 -15.09 9.28
CA ASN A 856 19.91 -16.04 10.38
C ASN A 856 20.60 -17.30 9.86
N GLN A 857 21.90 -17.42 10.18
CA GLN A 857 22.75 -18.55 9.83
C GLN A 857 22.70 -19.66 10.90
N GLY A 858 21.89 -19.46 11.96
CA GLY A 858 21.64 -20.41 13.04
C GLY A 858 20.48 -21.39 12.79
N ASP A 859 20.33 -22.35 13.71
CA ASP A 859 19.37 -23.46 13.64
C ASP A 859 17.99 -23.13 14.24
N PHE A 860 17.90 -22.05 15.02
CA PHE A 860 16.68 -21.60 15.69
C PHE A 860 16.03 -20.42 14.96
N ALA A 861 14.71 -20.27 15.08
CA ALA A 861 14.03 -19.05 14.68
C ALA A 861 14.34 -17.92 15.68
N GLU A 862 14.99 -16.85 15.19
CA GLU A 862 15.47 -15.75 16.02
C GLU A 862 14.60 -14.50 15.92
N THR A 863 14.71 -13.60 16.91
CA THR A 863 14.12 -12.26 16.88
C THR A 863 15.08 -11.27 17.51
N PHE A 864 15.57 -10.32 16.72
CA PHE A 864 16.68 -9.44 17.07
C PHE A 864 16.47 -8.01 16.53
N ASN A 865 17.12 -7.03 17.17
CA ASN A 865 17.11 -5.64 16.71
C ASN A 865 18.32 -5.38 15.79
N VAL A 866 18.06 -4.81 14.62
CA VAL A 866 19.09 -4.25 13.74
C VAL A 866 19.13 -2.74 13.92
N THR A 867 20.31 -2.23 14.27
CA THR A 867 20.53 -0.86 14.71
C THR A 867 21.53 -0.14 13.81
N LEU A 868 21.09 0.90 13.10
CA LEU A 868 21.89 1.63 12.12
C LEU A 868 22.48 2.92 12.69
N TYR A 869 23.77 3.16 12.43
CA TYR A 869 24.52 4.31 12.94
C TYR A 869 25.19 5.12 11.82
N ALA A 870 25.06 6.45 11.89
CA ALA A 870 25.90 7.38 11.15
C ALA A 870 27.09 7.83 12.03
N ASN A 871 28.28 7.32 11.75
CA ASN A 871 29.50 7.46 12.58
C ASN A 871 29.32 6.91 14.01
N ALA A 872 28.77 7.72 14.92
CA ALA A 872 28.49 7.37 16.32
C ALA A 872 27.07 7.81 16.76
N THR A 873 26.26 8.30 15.82
CA THR A 873 24.88 8.75 16.04
C THR A 873 23.93 7.65 15.58
N LEU A 874 23.03 7.20 16.45
CA LEU A 874 21.93 6.31 16.09
C LEU A 874 21.01 7.01 15.07
N ILE A 875 20.70 6.35 13.95
CA ILE A 875 19.80 6.89 12.91
C ILE A 875 18.58 6.01 12.62
N GLY A 876 18.57 4.74 13.04
CA GLY A 876 17.40 3.87 12.94
C GLY A 876 17.57 2.57 13.73
N GLU A 877 16.46 1.96 14.12
CA GLU A 877 16.40 0.67 14.80
C GLU A 877 15.09 -0.05 14.42
N THR A 878 15.17 -1.31 14.03
CA THR A 878 14.04 -2.18 13.69
C THR A 878 14.22 -3.55 14.31
N SER A 879 13.14 -4.14 14.83
CA SER A 879 13.10 -5.55 15.26
C SER A 879 12.70 -6.44 14.10
N VAL A 880 13.37 -7.58 13.94
CA VAL A 880 13.17 -8.54 12.84
C VAL A 880 13.13 -9.95 13.41
N SER A 881 12.24 -10.79 12.88
CA SER A 881 12.16 -12.22 13.17
C SER A 881 12.51 -13.02 11.92
N LEU A 882 13.44 -13.97 12.02
CA LEU A 882 13.90 -14.82 10.92
C LEU A 882 13.88 -16.29 11.34
N ALA A 883 13.34 -17.18 10.49
CA ALA A 883 13.54 -18.62 10.62
C ALA A 883 15.01 -18.99 10.38
N SER A 884 15.40 -20.22 10.76
CA SER A 884 16.72 -20.78 10.42
C SER A 884 16.95 -20.75 8.90
N GLY A 885 18.15 -20.34 8.47
CA GLY A 885 18.50 -20.13 7.06
C GLY A 885 17.73 -18.99 6.37
N GLY A 886 16.98 -18.19 7.12
CA GLY A 886 16.20 -17.06 6.61
C GLY A 886 17.04 -15.80 6.44
N SER A 887 16.88 -15.11 5.31
CA SER A 887 17.49 -13.80 5.04
C SER A 887 16.42 -12.75 4.76
N ALA A 888 16.62 -11.52 5.24
CA ALA A 888 15.74 -10.38 4.95
C ALA A 888 16.52 -9.10 4.59
N ASP A 889 16.02 -8.42 3.56
CA ASP A 889 16.43 -7.06 3.20
C ASP A 889 15.73 -6.05 4.13
N ILE A 890 16.40 -5.66 5.21
CA ILE A 890 15.89 -4.70 6.19
C ILE A 890 16.14 -3.28 5.66
N VAL A 891 15.24 -2.80 4.82
CA VAL A 891 15.27 -1.42 4.34
C VAL A 891 14.57 -0.49 5.32
N LEU A 892 15.32 0.43 5.93
CA LEU A 892 14.78 1.39 6.90
C LEU A 892 14.04 2.55 6.21
N GLY A 893 12.86 2.26 5.64
CA GLY A 893 11.88 3.30 5.26
C GLY A 893 11.15 3.16 3.91
N GLU A 894 11.19 2.02 3.22
CA GLU A 894 10.52 1.88 1.91
C GLU A 894 9.90 0.48 1.66
N VAL A 895 9.10 0.39 0.59
CA VAL A 895 8.07 -0.64 0.36
C VAL A 895 8.15 -1.29 -1.03
N ASP A 896 9.35 -1.40 -1.60
CA ASP A 896 9.59 -2.11 -2.87
C ASP A 896 10.91 -2.92 -2.83
N THR A 897 10.88 -4.17 -3.29
CA THR A 897 11.75 -5.25 -2.78
C THR A 897 12.37 -6.15 -3.87
N ALA A 898 13.26 -5.67 -4.76
CA ALA A 898 13.74 -6.51 -5.88
C ALA A 898 15.19 -6.40 -6.41
N ASP A 899 16.01 -5.38 -6.12
CA ASP A 899 17.31 -5.21 -6.83
C ASP A 899 18.53 -4.70 -6.02
N ASN A 900 18.42 -4.62 -4.69
CA ASN A 900 19.39 -3.98 -3.79
C ASN A 900 20.83 -4.54 -3.85
N THR A 901 21.67 -4.06 -4.79
CA THR A 901 23.08 -4.49 -4.91
C THR A 901 24.06 -3.32 -5.06
N TYR A 902 24.57 -2.79 -3.93
CA TYR A 902 25.74 -1.92 -3.92
C TYR A 902 26.63 -2.13 -2.70
N ILE A 903 27.90 -2.48 -2.92
CA ILE A 903 28.86 -2.88 -1.87
C ILE A 903 30.01 -1.84 -1.82
N ASP A 904 30.49 -1.54 -0.61
CA ASP A 904 31.72 -0.75 -0.33
C ASP A 904 31.69 0.73 -0.79
N GLY A 905 30.53 1.39 -0.68
CA GLY A 905 30.32 2.79 -1.03
C GLY A 905 30.36 3.76 0.18
N TRP A 906 30.95 4.95 0.01
CA TRP A 906 30.88 6.05 0.99
C TRP A 906 29.65 6.94 0.73
N VAL A 907 28.99 7.38 1.80
CA VAL A 907 27.96 8.42 1.77
C VAL A 907 28.55 9.74 2.27
N ILE A 908 28.43 10.79 1.47
CA ILE A 908 28.91 12.14 1.77
C ILE A 908 27.71 13.03 2.09
N ILE A 909 27.68 13.65 3.27
CA ILE A 909 26.71 14.70 3.57
C ILE A 909 27.31 16.03 3.10
N SER A 910 26.63 16.73 2.20
CA SER A 910 27.08 18.02 1.63
C SER A 910 26.12 19.17 1.94
N MET A 911 26.58 20.40 1.70
CA MET A 911 25.69 21.57 1.71
C MET A 911 24.72 21.52 0.53
N LEU A 912 23.53 22.13 0.67
CA LEU A 912 22.50 22.06 -0.35
C LEU A 912 22.98 22.71 -1.67
N GLY A 913 23.16 21.89 -2.72
CA GLY A 913 23.65 22.31 -4.02
C GLY A 913 25.13 22.04 -4.32
N ASP A 914 25.94 21.62 -3.35
CA ASP A 914 27.27 21.03 -3.62
C ASP A 914 27.11 19.53 -3.85
N ILE A 915 27.21 19.11 -5.13
CA ILE A 915 27.02 17.72 -5.55
C ILE A 915 28.22 17.18 -6.34
N THR A 916 29.08 18.03 -6.94
CA THR A 916 30.23 17.57 -7.72
C THR A 916 31.34 18.60 -7.94
N GLY A 917 32.56 18.18 -7.60
CA GLY A 917 33.78 18.96 -7.72
C GLY A 917 34.69 18.58 -8.90
N PRO A 918 35.94 19.08 -8.91
CA PRO A 918 36.95 18.74 -9.91
C PRO A 918 37.22 17.23 -10.05
N ASP A 919 37.12 16.49 -8.94
CA ASP A 919 37.40 15.06 -8.86
C ASP A 919 36.12 14.19 -8.86
N GLY A 920 34.96 14.79 -9.19
CA GLY A 920 33.65 14.12 -9.32
C GLY A 920 32.79 14.10 -8.05
N TRP A 921 33.38 14.34 -6.88
CA TRP A 921 32.73 14.40 -5.56
C TRP A 921 32.59 15.84 -5.06
N PRO A 922 31.62 16.16 -4.18
CA PRO A 922 31.45 17.49 -3.58
C PRO A 922 32.77 18.13 -3.09
N ASP A 923 32.98 19.42 -3.33
CA ASP A 923 34.26 20.11 -3.03
C ASP A 923 34.18 21.30 -2.04
N GLY A 924 33.05 21.40 -1.34
CA GLY A 924 32.74 22.43 -0.35
C GLY A 924 32.22 23.72 -0.98
N LYS A 925 31.69 23.68 -2.21
CA LYS A 925 31.28 24.86 -3.00
C LYS A 925 30.18 24.46 -3.98
N CYS A 926 29.08 25.23 -4.02
CA CYS A 926 28.13 25.16 -5.12
C CYS A 926 28.59 26.08 -6.25
N ASP A 927 29.12 25.54 -7.35
CA ASP A 927 29.55 26.33 -8.51
C ASP A 927 28.97 25.86 -9.87
N MET A 928 29.56 26.29 -10.99
CA MET A 928 29.07 25.95 -12.32
C MET A 928 29.22 24.46 -12.67
N ARG A 929 29.97 23.68 -11.89
CA ARG A 929 30.03 22.21 -12.02
C ARG A 929 28.73 21.56 -11.58
N ASP A 930 28.20 21.95 -10.43
CA ASP A 930 26.98 21.41 -9.84
C ASP A 930 25.76 21.73 -10.70
N VAL A 931 25.58 23.01 -11.02
CA VAL A 931 24.55 23.49 -11.96
C VAL A 931 24.71 22.78 -13.31
N GLY A 932 25.96 22.56 -13.76
CA GLY A 932 26.29 21.84 -14.99
C GLY A 932 26.03 20.33 -14.95
N MET A 933 26.03 19.70 -13.78
CA MET A 933 25.75 18.27 -13.61
C MET A 933 24.24 18.01 -13.54
N VAL A 934 23.49 18.79 -12.77
CA VAL A 934 22.02 18.73 -12.80
C VAL A 934 21.49 19.07 -14.20
N ALA A 935 22.01 20.13 -14.84
CA ALA A 935 21.61 20.50 -16.21
C ALA A 935 21.97 19.46 -17.29
N ARG A 936 22.86 18.49 -17.00
CA ARG A 936 23.10 17.30 -17.85
C ARG A 936 22.14 16.15 -17.57
N GLY A 937 21.65 16.02 -16.34
CA GLY A 937 20.59 15.09 -15.97
C GLY A 937 19.19 15.53 -16.41
N PHE A 938 19.01 16.83 -16.67
CA PHE A 938 17.73 17.47 -16.97
C PHE A 938 16.83 16.69 -17.94
N GLY A 939 15.58 16.47 -17.53
CA GLY A 939 14.56 15.72 -18.26
C GLY A 939 14.64 14.20 -18.12
N ALA A 940 15.62 13.67 -17.38
CA ALA A 940 15.62 12.27 -16.97
C ALA A 940 14.63 12.06 -15.82
N LYS A 941 14.06 10.86 -15.75
CA LYS A 941 13.14 10.42 -14.69
C LYS A 941 13.67 9.15 -14.06
N HIS A 942 13.32 8.93 -12.80
CA HIS A 942 13.53 7.65 -12.14
C HIS A 942 12.79 6.54 -12.89
N VAL A 943 13.46 5.43 -13.18
CA VAL A 943 12.87 4.27 -13.86
C VAL A 943 12.35 3.30 -12.80
N SER A 944 11.06 3.40 -12.49
CA SER A 944 10.39 2.59 -11.46
C SER A 944 9.87 1.22 -11.95
N ASN A 945 10.24 0.79 -13.16
CA ASN A 945 9.79 -0.49 -13.72
C ASN A 945 10.91 -1.54 -13.61
N LYS A 946 10.72 -2.52 -12.70
CA LYS A 946 11.62 -3.67 -12.46
C LYS A 946 12.02 -4.44 -13.72
N ALA A 947 11.22 -4.41 -14.79
CA ALA A 947 11.49 -5.10 -16.04
C ALA A 947 12.31 -4.29 -17.07
N ASP A 948 12.62 -3.00 -16.84
CA ASP A 948 13.58 -2.25 -17.67
C ASP A 948 15.00 -2.45 -17.10
N PRO A 949 16.00 -2.80 -17.91
CA PRO A 949 17.39 -3.00 -17.46
C PRO A 949 18.13 -1.72 -17.01
N LYS A 950 17.40 -0.68 -16.63
CA LYS A 950 17.89 0.52 -15.91
C LYS A 950 16.96 0.89 -14.74
N TYR A 951 16.22 -0.07 -14.18
CA TYR A 951 15.52 0.11 -12.91
C TYR A 951 16.48 0.73 -11.87
N CYS A 952 15.94 1.60 -11.01
CA CYS A 952 16.71 2.43 -10.07
C CYS A 952 17.69 3.46 -10.69
N GLU A 953 17.83 3.56 -12.03
CA GLU A 953 18.56 4.66 -12.69
C GLU A 953 17.65 5.85 -13.07
N TYR A 954 18.27 7.01 -13.34
CA TYR A 954 17.60 8.19 -13.88
C TYR A 954 17.81 8.28 -15.39
N TRP A 955 16.79 7.96 -16.18
CA TRP A 955 16.92 7.78 -17.63
C TRP A 955 15.97 8.66 -18.49
N HIS A 956 16.35 8.87 -19.75
CA HIS A 956 15.57 9.59 -20.76
C HIS A 956 14.84 8.64 -21.72
N ALA A 957 13.57 8.91 -22.05
CA ALA A 957 12.80 8.12 -23.03
C ALA A 957 13.41 8.09 -24.46
N THR A 958 14.41 8.93 -24.75
CA THR A 958 15.27 8.85 -25.94
C THR A 958 16.72 8.63 -25.48
N PRO A 959 17.45 7.62 -25.99
CA PRO A 959 18.83 7.36 -25.58
C PRO A 959 19.73 8.58 -25.80
N CYS A 960 20.45 9.01 -24.77
CA CYS A 960 21.45 10.07 -24.89
C CYS A 960 22.80 9.62 -24.29
N SER A 961 23.90 10.07 -24.89
CA SER A 961 25.27 9.72 -24.48
C SER A 961 25.94 10.81 -23.62
N SER A 962 25.13 11.69 -23.02
CA SER A 962 25.58 12.94 -22.39
C SER A 962 24.99 13.18 -20.99
N CYS A 963 23.96 12.42 -20.60
CA CYS A 963 23.44 12.39 -19.24
C CYS A 963 24.39 11.59 -18.33
N PRO A 964 24.59 11.99 -17.06
CA PRO A 964 25.34 11.20 -16.10
C PRO A 964 24.55 10.01 -15.52
N HIS A 965 23.22 9.96 -15.73
CA HIS A 965 22.26 9.01 -15.13
C HIS A 965 22.37 8.88 -13.58
N ASN A 966 22.90 9.94 -12.94
CA ASN A 966 23.29 9.95 -11.53
C ASN A 966 22.12 10.37 -10.62
N PRO A 967 21.70 9.55 -9.63
CA PRO A 967 20.65 9.91 -8.67
C PRO A 967 20.91 11.19 -7.87
N ASN A 968 22.18 11.58 -7.69
CA ASN A 968 22.57 12.82 -6.99
C ASN A 968 22.20 14.10 -7.78
N CYS A 969 21.72 13.96 -9.02
CA CYS A 969 21.19 15.08 -9.81
C CYS A 969 19.72 15.41 -9.52
N ASP A 970 18.96 14.49 -8.90
CA ASP A 970 17.66 14.82 -8.30
C ASP A 970 17.93 15.32 -6.87
N VAL A 971 17.80 16.63 -6.68
CA VAL A 971 18.27 17.37 -5.50
C VAL A 971 17.11 17.63 -4.53
N ILE A 972 15.86 17.59 -5.01
CA ILE A 972 14.65 17.76 -4.18
C ILE A 972 13.86 16.47 -3.95
N TYR A 973 14.31 15.34 -4.51
CA TYR A 973 13.76 13.98 -4.36
C TYR A 973 12.33 13.83 -4.91
N ASP A 974 12.11 14.33 -6.14
CA ASP A 974 10.81 14.37 -6.84
C ASP A 974 10.64 13.22 -7.87
N GLY A 975 11.69 12.42 -8.10
CA GLY A 975 11.75 11.34 -9.08
C GLY A 975 12.01 11.81 -10.51
N LYS A 976 12.36 13.09 -10.68
CA LYS A 976 12.51 13.78 -11.98
C LYS A 976 13.58 14.86 -11.81
N ILE A 977 14.52 14.94 -12.74
CA ILE A 977 15.52 16.00 -12.75
C ILE A 977 14.98 17.15 -13.60
N ASP A 978 14.39 18.18 -13.00
CA ASP A 978 13.75 19.29 -13.72
C ASP A 978 14.25 20.70 -13.33
N MET A 979 13.49 21.74 -13.68
CA MET A 979 13.84 23.13 -13.41
C MET A 979 13.85 23.44 -11.90
N ARG A 980 13.22 22.61 -11.07
CA ARG A 980 13.21 22.74 -9.60
C ARG A 980 14.54 22.30 -8.99
N ASP A 981 15.21 21.27 -9.52
CA ASP A 981 16.56 20.86 -9.13
C ASP A 981 17.59 21.89 -9.57
N VAL A 982 17.57 22.24 -10.87
CA VAL A 982 18.46 23.27 -11.44
C VAL A 982 18.27 24.60 -10.71
N GLY A 983 17.01 24.96 -10.42
CA GLY A 983 16.66 26.15 -9.65
C GLY A 983 17.03 26.07 -8.18
N THR A 984 17.18 24.88 -7.60
CA THR A 984 17.61 24.69 -6.21
C THR A 984 19.12 24.84 -6.10
N VAL A 985 19.90 24.13 -6.93
CA VAL A 985 21.36 24.35 -7.01
C VAL A 985 21.68 25.81 -7.34
N ALA A 986 20.97 26.42 -8.30
CA ALA A 986 21.19 27.81 -8.68
C ALA A 986 20.82 28.84 -7.59
N ARG A 987 20.01 28.51 -6.58
CA ARG A 987 19.77 29.40 -5.41
C ARG A 987 20.98 29.46 -4.49
N HIS A 988 21.70 28.35 -4.32
CA HIS A 988 22.88 28.23 -3.47
C HIS A 988 24.19 28.54 -4.22
N PHE A 989 24.12 29.00 -5.46
CA PHE A 989 25.28 29.25 -6.31
C PHE A 989 26.23 30.29 -5.70
N GLY A 990 27.48 29.90 -5.49
CA GLY A 990 28.52 30.71 -4.85
C GLY A 990 28.57 30.60 -3.33
N GLU A 991 27.71 29.78 -2.71
CA GLU A 991 27.88 29.37 -1.32
C GLU A 991 29.05 28.36 -1.19
N THR A 992 29.69 28.35 -0.02
CA THR A 992 30.82 27.48 0.31
C THR A 992 30.70 26.97 1.75
N ASP A 993 31.06 25.72 1.98
CA ASP A 993 30.99 25.06 3.30
C ASP A 993 32.00 25.72 4.28
N PRO A 994 31.62 26.01 5.55
CA PRO A 994 32.33 26.96 6.41
C PRO A 994 33.57 26.46 7.20
#